data_AF-A0A1H8PBA0-F1
#
_entry.id   AF-A0A1H8PBA0-F1
#
_cell.length_a   1.000
_cell.length_b   1.000
_cell.length_c   1.000
_cell.angle_alpha   90.00
_cell.angle_beta   90.00
_cell.angle_gamma   90.00
#
_symmetry.space_group_name_H-M   'P 1'
#
loop_
_entity.id
_entity.type
_entity.pdbx_description
1 polymer ?
#
loop_
_entity_poly.entity_id
_entity_poly.type
_entity_poly.pdbx_seq_one_letter_code
_entity_poly.pdbx_strand_id
1 'polypeptide(L)'
;MAREMSWPTSMGHIWDIAQSDCRVFEWHRREGTPHRKGNERDENMSVHFKFSRMSRAFAAGALSLSLVIAPATALACTQVYVGSDLTSSGDTIYGRSEDAANRYIKQFGVEQATAGKTYWSGENGPEQDPAVNFTRTSPGATFRYTYVRDLPSDWDDAAKPYSEAGINEKGVTVDSTLTTAVNDAVDGVDPLLDNGIGEYNIADVVLSEASTAREGVQLLGSIIDAQGSQDCNQIWIGDPDEVWNFQQLSGHQWIAIRMDSDVASVNPNMSCLQYEVDINDATTCLHSANLVAVPTEAGTIATFEGGAINVAKSYGLENDGVGQNTRYVQGHKYFGDNLVAGTDYTLNDKGQVESIADPQLFFQPGSSDYTLTNVLRATAARGEGTDVDANANANLYAIGNNRTVESHIFQCREGLDDQLATVQWTALSRGEFSVFVPSYSALLTETDADYYPSVEALEAGTDHVGYESERNDAAKVAANEALAMEDADSKALAFVFMDLNTLAYNHRADTADGVHAYLDALQAEIIEQQDSVDALMQTMQGDDARTDFANKANAVAAGEVYDHAHALLTELRAYLSAGDFSTPFASAGLGAQGKLVDPVTYASEMTQYAQGDEVEGATMYRLYNPNSGEHFYTASASERQDVIAAGWTDEGEGWVAPVESDEPVYRVYNPNGGDHHYTTSLEERDILVSLGWRDEGIGWYSAGHDATPVWREYNPNAKSGAHNFTTSWEEHAGLVKLGWSGEGIAWYAL
;
A
#
# COMPACT_ATOMS: atom_id res chain seq x y z
N MET A 1 13.21 46.59 -50.67
CA MET A 1 14.60 47.08 -50.93
C MET A 1 15.48 46.31 -49.97
N ALA A 2 16.15 45.22 -50.36
CA ALA A 2 17.43 45.16 -51.09
C ALA A 2 18.49 46.02 -50.35
N ARG A 3 19.56 45.50 -49.74
CA ARG A 3 20.64 44.59 -50.19
C ARG A 3 21.50 44.20 -48.97
N GLU A 4 22.03 42.97 -48.83
CA GLU A 4 23.32 42.46 -49.40
C GLU A 4 24.52 43.36 -49.03
N MET A 5 25.73 42.92 -48.67
CA MET A 5 26.52 41.67 -48.75
C MET A 5 27.86 42.05 -48.05
N SER A 6 28.66 41.18 -47.44
CA SER A 6 29.57 40.26 -48.14
C SER A 6 30.50 39.54 -47.14
N TRP A 7 30.73 38.27 -47.46
CA TRP A 7 31.69 37.29 -46.93
C TRP A 7 33.12 37.53 -47.50
N PRO A 8 34.21 36.81 -47.10
CA PRO A 8 34.52 35.41 -47.51
C PRO A 8 35.16 34.51 -46.40
N THR A 9 34.74 33.24 -46.22
CA THR A 9 35.32 31.94 -46.71
C THR A 9 36.76 31.63 -46.25
N SER A 10 37.07 30.45 -45.67
CA SER A 10 36.92 29.11 -46.29
C SER A 10 37.23 27.93 -45.31
N MET A 11 36.46 26.83 -45.51
CA MET A 11 36.72 25.38 -45.36
C MET A 11 37.22 24.77 -44.01
N GLY A 12 36.65 23.69 -43.47
CA GLY A 12 35.54 22.83 -43.92
C GLY A 12 35.31 21.61 -42.98
N HIS A 13 34.07 21.06 -43.07
CA HIS A 13 33.64 19.64 -43.03
C HIS A 13 33.93 18.76 -41.78
N ILE A 14 33.05 17.89 -41.26
CA ILE A 14 31.83 17.17 -41.71
C ILE A 14 31.04 16.67 -40.46
N TRP A 15 29.70 16.57 -40.52
CA TRP A 15 28.86 15.38 -40.19
C TRP A 15 27.37 15.68 -40.58
N ASP A 16 26.82 14.82 -41.44
CA ASP A 16 25.48 14.79 -42.08
C ASP A 16 24.64 13.65 -41.43
N ILE A 17 23.31 13.45 -41.53
CA ILE A 17 22.11 14.07 -42.13
C ILE A 17 20.87 13.33 -41.56
N ALA A 18 19.68 13.97 -41.60
CA ALA A 18 18.36 13.39 -41.32
C ALA A 18 17.46 13.30 -42.58
N GLN A 19 16.29 12.62 -42.44
CA GLN A 19 15.05 12.67 -43.29
C GLN A 19 15.03 11.80 -44.57
N SER A 20 13.92 11.29 -45.14
CA SER A 20 12.47 11.17 -44.82
C SER A 20 11.76 10.37 -45.95
N ASP A 21 10.51 9.92 -45.71
CA ASP A 21 9.53 9.21 -46.55
C ASP A 21 9.42 9.47 -48.08
N CYS A 22 9.08 8.40 -48.86
CA CYS A 22 7.88 8.32 -49.73
C CYS A 22 7.78 7.03 -50.59
N ARG A 23 6.71 6.25 -50.33
CA ARG A 23 5.79 5.42 -51.18
C ARG A 23 6.21 4.68 -52.48
N VAL A 24 5.52 3.52 -52.61
CA VAL A 24 4.91 2.80 -53.77
C VAL A 24 5.58 1.52 -54.34
N PHE A 25 4.79 0.43 -54.35
CA PHE A 25 4.62 -0.70 -55.32
C PHE A 25 4.76 -2.15 -54.79
N GLU A 26 3.60 -2.75 -54.49
CA GLU A 26 3.02 -4.03 -54.96
C GLU A 26 3.86 -5.33 -55.19
N TRP A 27 3.36 -6.39 -54.54
CA TRP A 27 2.99 -7.75 -55.04
C TRP A 27 3.99 -8.95 -55.09
N HIS A 28 3.48 -10.04 -54.47
CA HIS A 28 3.69 -11.50 -54.70
C HIS A 28 4.98 -12.19 -54.22
N ARG A 29 4.94 -13.04 -53.16
CA ARG A 29 4.44 -14.44 -53.03
C ARG A 29 5.37 -15.50 -53.66
N ARG A 30 6.13 -16.26 -52.83
CA ARG A 30 6.15 -17.75 -52.74
C ARG A 30 7.42 -18.34 -52.06
N GLU A 31 7.14 -19.18 -51.05
CA GLU A 31 7.66 -20.55 -50.76
C GLU A 31 9.15 -20.83 -50.50
N GLY A 32 9.45 -21.49 -49.35
CA GLY A 32 10.65 -22.32 -49.17
C GLY A 32 11.18 -22.52 -47.73
N THR A 33 10.54 -23.39 -46.93
CA THR A 33 10.94 -24.04 -45.65
C THR A 33 12.33 -24.73 -45.61
N PRO A 34 12.83 -25.34 -44.49
CA PRO A 34 12.64 -25.11 -43.03
C PRO A 34 13.95 -25.24 -42.17
N HIS A 35 13.98 -24.74 -40.91
CA HIS A 35 14.53 -25.45 -39.72
C HIS A 35 14.45 -24.65 -38.38
N ARG A 36 13.49 -25.07 -37.53
CA ARG A 36 13.53 -25.37 -36.07
C ARG A 36 14.27 -24.48 -35.02
N LYS A 37 13.48 -23.88 -34.13
CA LYS A 37 13.55 -23.72 -32.64
C LYS A 37 12.82 -22.39 -32.34
N GLY A 38 11.60 -22.32 -31.80
CA GLY A 38 11.05 -23.02 -30.65
C GLY A 38 10.98 -22.01 -29.48
N ASN A 39 10.08 -21.03 -29.60
CA ASN A 39 9.59 -20.12 -28.55
C ASN A 39 8.29 -19.51 -29.09
N GLU A 40 7.16 -20.15 -28.83
CA GLU A 40 5.85 -19.52 -28.97
C GLU A 40 5.60 -18.79 -27.64
N ARG A 41 5.71 -17.46 -27.70
CA ARG A 41 5.00 -16.58 -26.76
C ARG A 41 3.56 -16.59 -27.25
N ASP A 42 2.63 -17.04 -26.42
CA ASP A 42 1.22 -16.78 -26.64
C ASP A 42 0.99 -15.28 -26.43
N GLU A 43 0.97 -14.53 -27.54
CA GLU A 43 0.43 -13.18 -27.59
C GLU A 43 -1.09 -13.27 -27.36
N ASN A 44 -1.54 -13.10 -26.12
CA ASN A 44 -2.92 -12.71 -25.85
C ASN A 44 -3.04 -11.20 -26.13
N MET A 45 -3.26 -10.87 -27.40
CA MET A 45 -3.93 -9.61 -27.76
C MET A 45 -5.35 -9.64 -27.20
N SER A 46 -5.65 -8.77 -26.25
CA SER A 46 -6.99 -8.44 -25.79
C SER A 46 -7.81 -7.81 -26.93
N VAL A 47 -8.54 -8.63 -27.69
CA VAL A 47 -9.46 -8.13 -28.72
C VAL A 47 -10.67 -7.50 -28.04
N HIS A 48 -10.65 -6.18 -27.88
CA HIS A 48 -11.76 -5.38 -27.39
C HIS A 48 -12.87 -5.27 -28.45
N PHE A 49 -14.06 -5.80 -28.16
CA PHE A 49 -15.25 -5.64 -29.00
C PHE A 49 -16.01 -4.38 -28.62
N LYS A 50 -16.03 -3.38 -29.52
CA LYS A 50 -16.90 -2.20 -29.42
C LYS A 50 -18.36 -2.58 -29.68
N PHE A 51 -19.23 -2.42 -28.69
CA PHE A 51 -20.68 -2.44 -28.90
C PHE A 51 -21.25 -1.02 -28.85
N SER A 52 -21.61 -0.46 -30.02
CA SER A 52 -22.54 0.67 -30.08
C SER A 52 -23.96 0.13 -30.30
N ARG A 53 -24.88 0.45 -29.40
CA ARG A 53 -26.31 0.09 -29.56
C ARG A 53 -27.05 1.15 -30.35
N MET A 54 -27.19 0.93 -31.66
CA MET A 54 -28.23 1.59 -32.47
C MET A 54 -29.60 0.91 -32.28
N SER A 55 -30.49 1.60 -31.56
CA SER A 55 -31.93 1.79 -31.80
C SER A 55 -32.88 0.64 -32.24
N ARG A 56 -33.97 0.48 -31.45
CA ARG A 56 -35.41 0.17 -31.76
C ARG A 56 -36.02 -1.20 -31.36
N ALA A 57 -36.95 -1.09 -30.40
CA ALA A 57 -38.39 -1.49 -30.41
C ALA A 57 -38.84 -2.97 -30.59
N PHE A 58 -39.60 -3.43 -29.57
CA PHE A 58 -40.64 -4.47 -29.51
C PHE A 58 -40.32 -5.91 -29.99
N ALA A 59 -40.22 -6.85 -29.04
CA ALA A 59 -41.12 -8.01 -28.89
C ALA A 59 -40.71 -8.87 -27.68
N ALA A 60 -41.69 -9.27 -26.88
CA ALA A 60 -41.54 -10.08 -25.67
C ALA A 60 -41.01 -11.50 -25.93
N GLY A 61 -40.19 -11.99 -25.00
CA GLY A 61 -39.95 -13.42 -24.76
C GLY A 61 -38.66 -13.97 -25.38
N ALA A 62 -37.56 -13.93 -24.62
CA ALA A 62 -36.57 -15.01 -24.44
C ALA A 62 -35.31 -14.46 -23.74
N LEU A 63 -35.01 -15.04 -22.57
CA LEU A 63 -33.72 -15.11 -21.87
C LEU A 63 -32.76 -13.92 -22.02
N SER A 64 -32.76 -13.03 -21.03
CA SER A 64 -31.60 -12.23 -20.64
C SER A 64 -30.61 -13.11 -19.87
N LEU A 65 -29.75 -13.81 -20.60
CA LEU A 65 -28.51 -14.38 -20.08
C LEU A 65 -27.37 -13.45 -20.53
N SER A 66 -27.29 -12.26 -19.93
CA SER A 66 -26.14 -11.38 -20.08
C SER A 66 -25.16 -11.74 -18.96
N LEU A 67 -24.48 -12.88 -19.11
CA LEU A 67 -23.29 -13.16 -18.31
C LEU A 67 -22.24 -12.11 -18.70
N VAL A 68 -22.09 -11.09 -17.85
CA VAL A 68 -20.90 -10.25 -17.83
C VAL A 68 -19.75 -11.18 -17.44
N ILE A 69 -18.90 -11.50 -18.40
CA ILE A 69 -17.60 -12.13 -18.14
C ILE A 69 -16.58 -11.00 -18.34
N ALA A 70 -16.43 -10.17 -17.31
CA ALA A 70 -15.08 -9.76 -16.93
C ALA A 70 -14.34 -11.03 -16.47
N PRO A 71 -13.00 -11.14 -16.59
CA PRO A 71 -12.30 -12.29 -16.03
C PRO A 71 -12.65 -12.39 -14.55
N ALA A 72 -13.47 -13.37 -14.20
CA ALA A 72 -13.81 -13.68 -12.82
C ALA A 72 -12.53 -14.17 -12.11
N THR A 73 -11.75 -13.24 -11.59
CA THR A 73 -11.14 -13.38 -10.28
C THR A 73 -12.32 -13.58 -9.32
N ALA A 74 -12.38 -14.72 -8.64
CA ALA A 74 -13.35 -14.85 -7.56
C ALA A 74 -12.91 -13.88 -6.46
N LEU A 75 -13.63 -12.77 -6.30
CA LEU A 75 -13.51 -11.82 -5.20
C LEU A 75 -14.06 -12.50 -3.94
N ALA A 76 -13.28 -12.46 -2.86
CA ALA A 76 -13.61 -13.19 -1.64
C ALA A 76 -13.13 -12.48 -0.36
N CYS A 77 -13.21 -11.14 -0.36
CA CYS A 77 -12.83 -10.32 0.79
C CYS A 77 -13.64 -10.69 2.05
N THR A 78 -13.07 -10.47 3.24
CA THR A 78 -13.76 -10.72 4.51
C THR A 78 -13.54 -9.56 5.47
N GLN A 79 -14.63 -8.90 5.89
CA GLN A 79 -14.60 -7.82 6.87
C GLN A 79 -14.68 -8.35 8.30
N VAL A 80 -14.09 -7.61 9.23
CA VAL A 80 -14.20 -7.85 10.68
C VAL A 80 -14.52 -6.55 11.41
N TYR A 81 -15.35 -6.65 12.45
CA TYR A 81 -15.60 -5.58 13.41
C TYR A 81 -15.68 -6.18 14.81
N VAL A 82 -15.04 -5.54 15.79
CA VAL A 82 -15.15 -5.85 17.22
C VAL A 82 -15.32 -4.54 17.98
N GLY A 83 -16.49 -4.36 18.59
CA GLY A 83 -16.81 -3.16 19.35
C GLY A 83 -15.99 -3.03 20.64
N SER A 84 -15.87 -1.81 21.14
CA SER A 84 -15.03 -1.45 22.29
C SER A 84 -15.37 -2.17 23.60
N ASP A 85 -16.63 -2.57 23.83
CA ASP A 85 -17.01 -3.33 25.03
C ASP A 85 -16.53 -4.79 24.99
N LEU A 86 -16.00 -5.24 23.84
CA LEU A 86 -15.54 -6.60 23.61
C LEU A 86 -14.02 -6.72 23.53
N THR A 87 -13.28 -5.61 23.51
CA THR A 87 -11.81 -5.60 23.40
C THR A 87 -11.14 -5.37 24.75
N SER A 88 -9.94 -5.92 24.92
CA SER A 88 -9.16 -5.79 26.15
C SER A 88 -8.68 -4.35 26.43
N SER A 89 -8.53 -3.55 25.36
CA SER A 89 -8.08 -2.16 25.44
C SER A 89 -9.22 -1.16 25.59
N GLY A 90 -10.47 -1.54 25.26
CA GLY A 90 -11.59 -0.61 25.13
C GLY A 90 -11.60 0.11 23.77
N ASP A 91 -10.79 -0.31 22.82
CA ASP A 91 -10.76 0.26 21.47
C ASP A 91 -11.78 -0.44 20.56
N THR A 92 -12.33 0.29 19.59
CA THR A 92 -13.09 -0.32 18.50
C THR A 92 -12.11 -0.76 17.40
N ILE A 93 -12.18 -2.02 16.97
CA ILE A 93 -11.21 -2.60 16.02
C ILE A 93 -11.95 -3.21 14.83
N TYR A 94 -11.64 -2.77 13.61
CA TYR A 94 -12.32 -3.24 12.39
C TYR A 94 -11.45 -3.10 11.15
N GLY A 95 -11.81 -3.77 10.06
CA GLY A 95 -11.12 -3.70 8.77
C GLY A 95 -11.42 -4.93 7.93
N ARG A 96 -10.50 -5.31 7.05
CA ARG A 96 -10.75 -6.35 6.04
C ARG A 96 -9.49 -7.05 5.55
N SER A 97 -9.68 -8.29 5.07
CA SER A 97 -8.76 -8.93 4.13
C SER A 97 -9.29 -8.79 2.71
N GLU A 98 -8.49 -8.27 1.78
CA GLU A 98 -8.84 -8.21 0.37
C GLU A 98 -8.37 -9.44 -0.40
N ASP A 99 -9.28 -10.03 -1.18
CA ASP A 99 -8.98 -11.16 -2.06
C ASP A 99 -9.14 -10.77 -3.53
N ALA A 100 -8.05 -10.82 -4.30
CA ALA A 100 -8.07 -10.55 -5.74
C ALA A 100 -7.39 -11.65 -6.55
N ALA A 101 -6.09 -11.90 -6.35
CA ALA A 101 -5.32 -12.85 -7.15
C ALA A 101 -4.16 -13.48 -6.37
N ASN A 102 -3.55 -14.52 -6.93
CA ASN A 102 -2.32 -15.09 -6.39
C ASN A 102 -1.16 -14.12 -6.65
N ARG A 103 -0.28 -13.87 -5.67
CA ARG A 103 0.95 -13.07 -5.87
C ARG A 103 0.68 -11.70 -6.56
N TYR A 104 -0.38 -11.02 -6.14
CA TYR A 104 -0.74 -9.68 -6.59
C TYR A 104 -0.12 -8.63 -5.66
N ILE A 105 0.28 -7.48 -6.19
CA ILE A 105 0.93 -6.43 -5.41
C ILE A 105 -0.01 -5.26 -5.18
N LYS A 106 0.06 -4.75 -3.96
CA LYS A 106 -0.59 -3.52 -3.51
C LYS A 106 0.45 -2.49 -3.11
N GLN A 107 0.13 -1.23 -3.31
CA GLN A 107 0.92 -0.11 -2.84
C GLN A 107 0.26 0.56 -1.63
N PHE A 108 0.94 0.55 -0.49
CA PHE A 108 0.62 1.48 0.60
C PHE A 108 1.33 2.82 0.36
N GLY A 109 0.61 3.93 0.50
CA GLY A 109 1.19 5.25 0.28
C GLY A 109 0.28 6.40 0.70
N VAL A 110 0.71 7.63 0.38
CA VAL A 110 0.00 8.88 0.73
C VAL A 110 -0.42 9.63 -0.52
N GLU A 111 -1.72 9.95 -0.61
CA GLU A 111 -2.27 10.86 -1.60
C GLU A 111 -2.27 12.28 -1.01
N GLN A 112 -1.56 13.20 -1.67
CA GLN A 112 -1.51 14.60 -1.23
C GLN A 112 -2.80 15.37 -1.51
N ALA A 113 -3.13 16.28 -0.60
CA ALA A 113 -4.22 17.24 -0.78
C ALA A 113 -4.03 18.05 -2.07
N THR A 114 -5.09 18.12 -2.88
CA THR A 114 -5.13 18.90 -4.12
C THR A 114 -6.44 19.68 -4.26
N ALA A 115 -6.55 20.54 -5.27
CA ALA A 115 -7.78 21.28 -5.58
C ALA A 115 -8.31 20.89 -6.96
N GLY A 116 -9.64 20.71 -7.05
CA GLY A 116 -10.28 20.35 -8.32
C GLY A 116 -9.93 18.94 -8.79
N LYS A 117 -9.72 18.01 -7.85
CA LYS A 117 -9.52 16.58 -8.16
C LYS A 117 -10.70 16.05 -8.95
N THR A 118 -10.45 15.41 -10.09
CA THR A 118 -11.47 14.65 -10.82
C THR A 118 -11.27 13.18 -10.51
N TYR A 119 -12.28 12.57 -9.90
CA TYR A 119 -12.40 11.13 -9.76
C TYR A 119 -12.97 10.57 -11.04
N TRP A 120 -12.42 9.43 -11.46
CA TRP A 120 -12.81 8.73 -12.65
C TRP A 120 -12.56 7.24 -12.45
N SER A 121 -13.49 6.40 -12.90
CA SER A 121 -13.36 4.93 -12.89
C SER A 121 -12.87 4.43 -14.25
N GLY A 122 -11.88 3.55 -14.24
CA GLY A 122 -11.40 2.85 -15.43
C GLY A 122 -12.13 1.54 -15.74
N GLU A 123 -13.13 1.16 -14.94
CA GLU A 123 -13.72 -0.19 -14.97
C GLU A 123 -14.50 -0.52 -16.25
N ASN A 124 -15.13 0.48 -16.89
CA ASN A 124 -15.84 0.29 -18.16
C ASN A 124 -15.01 0.75 -19.38
N GLY A 125 -13.69 0.88 -19.19
CA GLY A 125 -12.71 1.23 -20.21
C GLY A 125 -11.93 2.50 -19.87
N PRO A 126 -10.81 2.75 -20.57
CA PRO A 126 -9.88 3.83 -20.25
C PRO A 126 -10.38 5.23 -20.64
N GLU A 127 -11.56 5.34 -21.27
CA GLU A 127 -12.12 6.63 -21.63
C GLU A 127 -12.67 7.40 -20.42
N GLN A 128 -12.19 8.64 -20.25
CA GLN A 128 -12.78 9.63 -19.32
C GLN A 128 -14.08 10.21 -19.88
N ASP A 129 -15.07 9.34 -20.10
CA ASP A 129 -16.41 9.69 -20.57
C ASP A 129 -17.45 9.47 -19.45
N PRO A 130 -18.07 10.54 -18.91
CA PRO A 130 -19.09 10.42 -17.86
C PRO A 130 -20.36 9.67 -18.30
N ALA A 131 -20.52 9.38 -19.60
CA ALA A 131 -21.60 8.55 -20.11
C ALA A 131 -21.34 7.04 -19.97
N VAL A 132 -20.10 6.65 -19.68
CA VAL A 132 -19.66 5.23 -19.64
C VAL A 132 -19.04 4.89 -18.29
N ASN A 133 -18.30 5.82 -17.70
CA ASN A 133 -17.60 5.65 -16.44
C ASN A 133 -18.08 6.66 -15.40
N PHE A 134 -18.01 6.30 -14.12
CA PHE A 134 -18.14 7.27 -13.05
C PHE A 134 -17.17 8.42 -13.28
N THR A 135 -17.65 9.66 -13.14
CA THR A 135 -16.79 10.84 -13.22
C THR A 135 -17.37 11.94 -12.36
N ARG A 136 -16.56 12.45 -11.43
CA ARG A 136 -16.95 13.55 -10.55
C ARG A 136 -15.76 14.44 -10.27
N THR A 137 -15.97 15.75 -10.25
CA THR A 137 -14.95 16.70 -9.78
C THR A 137 -15.29 17.14 -8.36
N SER A 138 -14.29 17.09 -7.48
CA SER A 138 -14.38 17.63 -6.12
C SER A 138 -14.84 19.10 -6.14
N PRO A 139 -15.81 19.49 -5.31
CA PRO A 139 -16.31 20.86 -5.24
C PRO A 139 -15.29 21.82 -4.60
N GLY A 140 -14.22 21.31 -3.99
CA GLY A 140 -13.28 22.11 -3.22
C GLY A 140 -11.86 21.55 -3.17
N ALA A 141 -11.12 21.99 -2.15
CA ALA A 141 -9.86 21.36 -1.78
C ALA A 141 -10.16 19.97 -1.19
N THR A 142 -9.29 19.02 -1.49
CA THR A 142 -9.33 17.67 -0.96
C THR A 142 -8.40 17.54 0.24
N PHE A 143 -8.66 16.56 1.09
CA PHE A 143 -7.78 16.18 2.18
C PHE A 143 -6.66 15.26 1.71
N ARG A 144 -5.53 15.30 2.42
CA ARG A 144 -4.50 14.26 2.35
C ARG A 144 -5.03 12.97 2.97
N TYR A 145 -4.70 11.82 2.40
CA TYR A 145 -5.06 10.51 2.96
C TYR A 145 -4.08 9.42 2.56
N THR A 146 -4.03 8.35 3.36
CA THR A 146 -3.31 7.11 3.02
C THR A 146 -4.18 6.18 2.17
N TYR A 147 -3.57 5.26 1.45
CA TYR A 147 -4.28 4.27 0.61
C TYR A 147 -3.55 2.92 0.60
N VAL A 148 -4.24 1.84 0.20
CA VAL A 148 -3.66 0.52 -0.14
C VAL A 148 -4.09 0.11 -1.55
N ARG A 149 -3.43 0.69 -2.56
CA ARG A 149 -3.97 0.71 -3.93
C ARG A 149 -3.40 -0.31 -4.89
N ASP A 150 -4.15 -0.57 -5.94
CA ASP A 150 -3.69 -1.35 -7.09
C ASP A 150 -2.66 -0.57 -7.91
N LEU A 151 -1.83 -1.30 -8.67
CA LEU A 151 -0.92 -0.67 -9.62
C LEU A 151 -1.69 -0.29 -10.90
N PRO A 152 -1.38 0.85 -11.55
CA PRO A 152 -1.97 1.23 -12.83
C PRO A 152 -1.87 0.16 -13.92
N SER A 153 -0.74 -0.57 -13.97
CA SER A 153 -0.52 -1.64 -14.95
C SER A 153 -1.53 -2.80 -14.88
N ASP A 154 -2.22 -2.98 -13.74
CA ASP A 154 -3.30 -3.97 -13.61
C ASP A 154 -4.62 -3.50 -14.25
N TRP A 155 -4.72 -2.21 -14.61
CA TRP A 155 -5.95 -1.53 -15.03
C TRP A 155 -5.79 -0.70 -16.31
N ASP A 156 -5.14 -1.25 -17.34
CA ASP A 156 -4.90 -0.56 -18.64
C ASP A 156 -4.19 0.81 -18.47
N ASP A 157 -3.25 0.90 -17.52
CA ASP A 157 -2.54 2.12 -17.12
C ASP A 157 -3.46 3.23 -16.56
N ALA A 158 -4.64 2.85 -16.04
CA ALA A 158 -5.55 3.77 -15.39
C ALA A 158 -4.90 4.41 -14.15
N ALA A 159 -5.02 5.73 -14.02
CA ALA A 159 -4.42 6.44 -12.90
C ALA A 159 -5.18 6.16 -11.59
N LYS A 160 -4.44 5.69 -10.57
CA LYS A 160 -4.89 5.52 -9.17
C LYS A 160 -6.10 4.60 -9.00
N PRO A 161 -6.00 3.33 -9.43
CA PRO A 161 -7.07 2.35 -9.27
C PRO A 161 -7.20 1.91 -7.82
N TYR A 162 -8.44 1.76 -7.34
CA TYR A 162 -8.79 1.09 -6.06
C TYR A 162 -7.95 1.55 -4.85
N SER A 163 -8.13 2.76 -4.35
CA SER A 163 -7.42 3.18 -3.12
C SER A 163 -7.77 2.35 -1.87
N GLU A 164 -8.87 1.59 -1.93
CA GLU A 164 -9.19 0.49 -1.04
C GLU A 164 -9.47 0.93 0.41
N ALA A 165 -8.43 1.12 1.21
CA ALA A 165 -8.54 1.55 2.59
C ALA A 165 -7.50 2.60 2.99
N GLY A 166 -7.87 3.43 3.96
CA GLY A 166 -6.95 4.40 4.55
C GLY A 166 -7.62 5.37 5.50
N ILE A 167 -6.82 6.34 5.95
CA ILE A 167 -7.23 7.41 6.87
C ILE A 167 -6.84 8.75 6.28
N ASN A 168 -7.75 9.73 6.34
CA ASN A 168 -7.46 11.10 5.95
C ASN A 168 -6.94 11.95 7.11
N GLU A 169 -6.42 13.15 6.81
CA GLU A 169 -5.89 14.09 7.82
C GLU A 169 -6.93 14.62 8.83
N LYS A 170 -8.21 14.22 8.69
CA LYS A 170 -9.32 14.50 9.61
C LYS A 170 -9.69 13.31 10.49
N GLY A 171 -8.94 12.20 10.41
CA GLY A 171 -9.22 11.00 11.20
C GLY A 171 -10.34 10.13 10.63
N VAL A 172 -10.89 10.45 9.45
CA VAL A 172 -11.88 9.60 8.78
C VAL A 172 -11.17 8.42 8.14
N THR A 173 -11.63 7.23 8.49
CA THR A 173 -11.25 5.95 7.93
C THR A 173 -12.25 5.47 6.89
N VAL A 174 -11.77 4.78 5.87
CA VAL A 174 -12.60 4.03 4.92
C VAL A 174 -11.96 2.68 4.67
N ASP A 175 -12.78 1.64 4.58
CA ASP A 175 -12.48 0.35 3.96
C ASP A 175 -13.51 0.07 2.86
N SER A 176 -13.04 -0.04 1.62
CA SER A 176 -13.86 -0.16 0.41
C SER A 176 -13.24 -1.15 -0.60
N THR A 177 -13.85 -2.30 -0.90
CA THR A 177 -15.17 -2.77 -0.43
C THR A 177 -15.22 -4.25 -0.07
N LEU A 178 -16.35 -4.64 0.52
CA LEU A 178 -16.84 -6.01 0.50
C LEU A 178 -17.97 -6.13 -0.52
N THR A 179 -17.68 -6.66 -1.70
CA THR A 179 -18.68 -6.85 -2.77
C THR A 179 -19.86 -7.71 -2.30
N THR A 180 -21.08 -7.28 -2.63
CA THR A 180 -22.34 -8.01 -2.41
C THR A 180 -23.17 -8.03 -3.70
N ALA A 181 -24.45 -8.38 -3.60
CA ALA A 181 -25.33 -8.55 -4.75
C ALA A 181 -26.75 -8.08 -4.45
N VAL A 182 -27.46 -7.72 -5.53
CA VAL A 182 -28.88 -7.39 -5.54
C VAL A 182 -29.67 -8.49 -6.24
N ASN A 183 -30.89 -8.77 -5.80
CA ASN A 183 -31.76 -9.73 -6.48
C ASN A 183 -32.34 -9.16 -7.80
N ASP A 184 -32.59 -10.05 -8.76
CA ASP A 184 -33.09 -9.70 -10.10
C ASP A 184 -34.37 -8.85 -10.10
N ALA A 185 -35.22 -8.98 -9.07
CA ALA A 185 -36.49 -8.26 -9.02
C ALA A 185 -36.27 -6.78 -8.65
N VAL A 186 -35.39 -6.51 -7.68
CA VAL A 186 -35.00 -5.14 -7.31
C VAL A 186 -34.16 -4.51 -8.41
N ASP A 187 -33.19 -5.22 -8.99
CA ASP A 187 -32.39 -4.72 -10.11
C ASP A 187 -33.27 -4.38 -11.33
N GLY A 188 -34.37 -5.12 -11.54
CA GLY A 188 -35.35 -4.78 -12.57
C GLY A 188 -36.13 -3.47 -12.34
N VAL A 189 -36.20 -2.98 -11.10
CA VAL A 189 -36.90 -1.73 -10.71
C VAL A 189 -35.92 -0.56 -10.58
N ASP A 190 -34.77 -0.80 -9.96
CA ASP A 190 -33.71 0.18 -9.71
C ASP A 190 -32.35 -0.39 -10.11
N PRO A 191 -32.08 -0.49 -11.43
CA PRO A 191 -30.91 -1.18 -11.96
C PRO A 191 -29.60 -0.48 -11.59
N LEU A 192 -28.55 -1.28 -11.39
CA LEU A 192 -27.18 -0.77 -11.32
C LEU A 192 -26.81 -0.01 -12.60
N LEU A 193 -25.94 0.98 -12.46
CA LEU A 193 -25.55 1.90 -13.53
C LEU A 193 -24.05 1.82 -13.79
N ASP A 194 -23.63 1.44 -15.00
CA ASP A 194 -22.21 1.37 -15.39
C ASP A 194 -21.43 2.66 -15.05
N ASN A 195 -22.08 3.83 -15.12
CA ASN A 195 -21.47 5.12 -14.80
C ASN A 195 -21.77 5.64 -13.38
N GLY A 196 -22.33 4.79 -12.52
CA GLY A 196 -22.53 5.07 -11.09
C GLY A 196 -21.22 4.91 -10.31
N ILE A 197 -21.20 5.34 -9.04
CA ILE A 197 -20.01 5.15 -8.20
C ILE A 197 -19.86 3.66 -7.83
N GLY A 198 -18.64 3.15 -7.92
CA GLY A 198 -18.27 1.79 -7.52
C GLY A 198 -16.95 1.74 -6.76
N GLU A 199 -16.54 0.53 -6.38
CA GLU A 199 -15.37 0.25 -5.52
C GLU A 199 -14.12 1.05 -5.92
N TYR A 200 -13.87 1.21 -7.23
CA TYR A 200 -12.73 1.94 -7.78
C TYR A 200 -12.53 3.35 -7.17
N ASN A 201 -13.61 4.08 -6.85
CA ASN A 201 -13.52 5.49 -6.41
C ASN A 201 -14.08 5.78 -5.02
N ILE A 202 -14.73 4.84 -4.33
CA ILE A 202 -15.41 5.12 -3.06
C ILE A 202 -14.46 5.63 -1.98
N ALA A 203 -13.36 4.91 -1.71
CA ALA A 203 -12.34 5.33 -0.76
C ALA A 203 -11.77 6.71 -1.13
N ASP A 204 -11.42 6.88 -2.40
CA ASP A 204 -10.87 8.13 -2.94
C ASP A 204 -11.78 9.33 -2.70
N VAL A 205 -13.08 9.19 -2.98
CA VAL A 205 -14.05 10.28 -2.84
C VAL A 205 -14.30 10.61 -1.37
N VAL A 206 -14.53 9.58 -0.54
CA VAL A 206 -14.89 9.78 0.87
C VAL A 206 -13.69 10.34 1.64
N LEU A 207 -12.51 9.74 1.51
CA LEU A 207 -11.30 10.21 2.20
C LEU A 207 -10.86 11.59 1.73
N SER A 208 -11.08 11.94 0.47
CA SER A 208 -10.75 13.27 -0.06
C SER A 208 -11.66 14.40 0.45
N GLU A 209 -12.90 14.11 0.87
CA GLU A 209 -13.92 15.17 1.05
C GLU A 209 -14.66 15.17 2.40
N ALA A 210 -14.63 14.07 3.16
CA ALA A 210 -15.33 13.97 4.44
C ALA A 210 -14.45 14.38 5.63
N SER A 211 -14.99 15.19 6.55
CA SER A 211 -14.28 15.57 7.79
C SER A 211 -14.69 14.73 9.00
N THR A 212 -15.76 13.94 8.88
CA THR A 212 -16.23 12.95 9.88
C THR A 212 -16.78 11.72 9.15
N ALA A 213 -16.86 10.58 9.83
CA ALA A 213 -17.45 9.35 9.30
C ALA A 213 -18.90 9.55 8.86
N ARG A 214 -19.68 10.27 9.68
CA ARG A 214 -21.08 10.59 9.37
C ARG A 214 -21.19 11.49 8.14
N GLU A 215 -20.30 12.46 7.96
CA GLU A 215 -20.20 13.22 6.71
C GLU A 215 -19.83 12.33 5.52
N GLY A 216 -18.95 11.34 5.72
CA GLY A 216 -18.59 10.35 4.70
C GLY A 216 -19.79 9.52 4.23
N VAL A 217 -20.61 9.04 5.18
CA VAL A 217 -21.88 8.34 4.89
C VAL A 217 -22.83 9.23 4.09
N GLN A 218 -23.02 10.47 4.52
CA GLN A 218 -23.92 11.42 3.84
C GLN A 218 -23.42 11.80 2.45
N LEU A 219 -22.10 11.97 2.28
CA LEU A 219 -21.47 12.27 1.01
C LEU A 219 -21.69 11.12 0.02
N LEU A 220 -21.33 9.89 0.40
CA LEU A 220 -21.48 8.72 -0.46
C LEU A 220 -22.95 8.49 -0.83
N GLY A 221 -23.85 8.55 0.15
CA GLY A 221 -25.29 8.47 -0.07
C GLY A 221 -25.82 9.52 -1.06
N SER A 222 -25.37 10.78 -0.93
CA SER A 222 -25.77 11.85 -1.86
C SER A 222 -25.25 11.66 -3.29
N ILE A 223 -24.11 11.00 -3.45
CA ILE A 223 -23.55 10.68 -4.76
C ILE A 223 -24.35 9.56 -5.40
N ILE A 224 -24.70 8.51 -4.65
CA ILE A 224 -25.55 7.41 -5.12
C ILE A 224 -26.95 7.95 -5.48
N ASP A 225 -27.53 8.83 -4.67
CA ASP A 225 -28.82 9.45 -4.98
C ASP A 225 -28.79 10.24 -6.31
N ALA A 226 -27.64 10.82 -6.67
CA ALA A 226 -27.51 11.72 -7.81
C ALA A 226 -26.97 11.06 -9.10
N GLN A 227 -26.07 10.08 -8.96
CA GLN A 227 -25.32 9.45 -10.06
C GLN A 227 -25.48 7.93 -10.10
N GLY A 228 -26.04 7.35 -9.04
CA GLY A 228 -26.25 5.92 -8.91
C GLY A 228 -25.02 5.14 -8.48
N SER A 229 -25.21 3.83 -8.38
CA SER A 229 -24.27 2.81 -7.96
C SER A 229 -23.94 1.88 -9.13
N GLN A 230 -22.66 1.59 -9.34
CA GLN A 230 -22.22 0.63 -10.38
C GLN A 230 -22.33 -0.82 -9.91
N ASP A 231 -22.18 -1.03 -8.61
CA ASP A 231 -22.09 -2.32 -7.94
C ASP A 231 -22.85 -2.28 -6.60
N CYS A 232 -22.87 -3.41 -5.90
CA CYS A 232 -23.39 -3.53 -4.53
C CYS A 232 -22.24 -3.90 -3.62
N ASN A 233 -22.10 -3.21 -2.49
CA ASN A 233 -20.94 -3.31 -1.61
C ASN A 233 -21.34 -3.04 -0.16
N GLN A 234 -20.60 -3.63 0.79
CA GLN A 234 -20.49 -3.10 2.15
C GLN A 234 -19.16 -2.36 2.31
N ILE A 235 -19.18 -1.26 3.06
CA ILE A 235 -18.05 -0.34 3.24
C ILE A 235 -18.02 0.04 4.72
N TRP A 236 -16.84 0.02 5.34
CA TRP A 236 -16.68 0.66 6.64
C TRP A 236 -16.32 2.12 6.43
N ILE A 237 -17.05 3.00 7.12
CA ILE A 237 -16.70 4.42 7.23
C ILE A 237 -16.70 4.74 8.71
N GLY A 238 -15.56 5.12 9.26
CA GLY A 238 -15.42 5.33 10.71
C GLY A 238 -14.50 6.47 11.05
N ASP A 239 -14.64 6.97 12.27
CA ASP A 239 -13.77 7.95 12.91
C ASP A 239 -13.70 7.60 14.42
N PRO A 240 -13.02 8.39 15.26
CA PRO A 240 -12.91 8.08 16.68
C PRO A 240 -14.24 8.07 17.45
N ASP A 241 -15.30 8.68 16.92
CA ASP A 241 -16.59 8.83 17.58
C ASP A 241 -17.61 7.78 17.11
N GLU A 242 -17.67 7.48 15.81
CA GLU A 242 -18.66 6.58 15.22
C GLU A 242 -18.06 5.72 14.09
N VAL A 243 -18.47 4.43 14.05
CA VAL A 243 -18.18 3.52 12.93
C VAL A 243 -19.49 3.12 12.25
N TRP A 244 -19.51 3.15 10.92
CA TRP A 244 -20.69 2.86 10.10
C TRP A 244 -20.43 1.71 9.12
N ASN A 245 -21.36 0.75 9.06
CA ASN A 245 -21.47 -0.18 7.94
C ASN A 245 -22.38 0.45 6.87
N PHE A 246 -21.79 0.96 5.79
CA PHE A 246 -22.52 1.48 4.63
C PHE A 246 -22.74 0.37 3.61
N GLN A 247 -23.96 0.25 3.08
CA GLN A 247 -24.35 -0.78 2.11
C GLN A 247 -24.97 -0.13 0.86
N GLN A 248 -24.35 -0.35 -0.30
CA GLN A 248 -24.95 -0.11 -1.62
C GLN A 248 -25.88 -1.29 -1.93
N LEU A 249 -27.19 -1.04 -2.09
CA LEU A 249 -28.22 -2.08 -2.19
C LEU A 249 -28.77 -2.28 -3.62
N SER A 250 -28.76 -1.24 -4.44
CA SER A 250 -29.22 -1.24 -5.84
C SER A 250 -28.76 0.05 -6.53
N GLY A 251 -29.27 0.34 -7.73
CA GLY A 251 -28.88 1.52 -8.52
C GLY A 251 -28.86 2.83 -7.76
N HIS A 252 -29.85 3.10 -6.90
CA HIS A 252 -29.93 4.34 -6.10
C HIS A 252 -30.36 4.09 -4.64
N GLN A 253 -30.41 2.82 -4.19
CA GLN A 253 -30.76 2.52 -2.80
C GLN A 253 -29.52 2.16 -2.00
N TRP A 254 -29.47 2.68 -0.77
CA TRP A 254 -28.38 2.46 0.16
C TRP A 254 -28.89 2.59 1.60
N ILE A 255 -28.17 1.99 2.52
CA ILE A 255 -28.38 2.12 3.96
C ILE A 255 -27.02 2.15 4.67
N ALA A 256 -26.93 2.88 5.77
CA ALA A 256 -25.76 2.90 6.64
C ALA A 256 -26.22 2.73 8.09
N ILE A 257 -25.56 1.80 8.79
CA ILE A 257 -25.88 1.41 10.16
C ILE A 257 -24.71 1.80 11.04
N ARG A 258 -24.97 2.52 12.12
CA ARG A 258 -23.95 2.79 13.12
C ARG A 258 -23.72 1.53 13.94
N MET A 259 -22.46 1.19 14.14
CA MET A 259 -22.03 0.03 14.88
C MET A 259 -22.09 0.26 16.39
N ASP A 260 -22.56 -0.74 17.13
CA ASP A 260 -22.62 -0.72 18.60
C ASP A 260 -21.33 -1.27 19.21
N SER A 261 -21.02 -0.83 20.44
CA SER A 261 -19.78 -1.20 21.15
C SER A 261 -19.76 -2.65 21.66
N ASP A 262 -20.91 -3.31 21.80
CA ASP A 262 -21.04 -4.63 22.40
C ASP A 262 -21.29 -5.76 21.40
N VAL A 263 -21.00 -5.54 20.11
CA VAL A 263 -21.18 -6.53 19.04
C VAL A 263 -19.89 -6.84 18.27
N ALA A 264 -19.84 -8.05 17.71
CA ALA A 264 -18.84 -8.45 16.73
C ALA A 264 -19.49 -8.72 15.37
N SER A 265 -18.70 -8.62 14.30
CA SER A 265 -19.10 -8.88 12.92
C SER A 265 -17.95 -9.57 12.17
N VAL A 266 -18.26 -10.62 11.39
CA VAL A 266 -17.34 -11.18 10.41
C VAL A 266 -18.12 -11.42 9.12
N ASN A 267 -17.87 -10.58 8.12
CA ASN A 267 -18.71 -10.50 6.92
C ASN A 267 -17.91 -10.94 5.70
N PRO A 268 -18.19 -12.15 5.16
CA PRO A 268 -17.84 -12.50 3.80
C PRO A 268 -18.72 -11.73 2.80
N ASN A 269 -18.46 -11.88 1.50
CA ASN A 269 -19.24 -11.29 0.39
C ASN A 269 -20.69 -11.80 0.35
N MET A 270 -21.50 -11.40 1.32
CA MET A 270 -22.85 -11.88 1.55
C MET A 270 -23.84 -10.73 1.54
N SER A 271 -24.83 -10.82 0.67
CA SER A 271 -25.95 -9.89 0.57
C SER A 271 -27.10 -10.26 1.52
N CYS A 272 -27.05 -11.47 2.09
CA CYS A 272 -28.11 -12.03 2.93
C CYS A 272 -27.94 -11.80 4.44
N LEU A 273 -26.93 -11.03 4.87
CA LEU A 273 -26.67 -10.79 6.30
C LEU A 273 -27.76 -9.91 6.93
N GLN A 274 -28.58 -10.51 7.79
CA GLN A 274 -29.73 -9.85 8.41
C GLN A 274 -29.33 -9.00 9.62
N TYR A 275 -30.04 -7.90 9.82
CA TYR A 275 -29.98 -7.07 11.02
C TYR A 275 -31.30 -6.29 11.13
N GLU A 276 -31.78 -6.06 12.35
CA GLU A 276 -32.96 -5.24 12.61
C GLU A 276 -32.51 -3.85 13.11
N VAL A 277 -32.93 -2.78 12.44
CA VAL A 277 -32.62 -1.39 12.81
C VAL A 277 -33.88 -0.52 12.69
N ASP A 278 -34.00 0.50 13.55
CA ASP A 278 -35.01 1.55 13.36
C ASP A 278 -34.54 2.55 12.29
N ILE A 279 -35.04 2.38 11.08
CA ILE A 279 -34.73 3.26 9.95
C ILE A 279 -35.19 4.71 10.15
N ASN A 280 -36.02 5.00 11.17
CA ASN A 280 -36.46 6.36 11.49
C ASN A 280 -35.56 7.07 12.52
N ASP A 281 -34.59 6.37 13.10
CA ASP A 281 -33.63 6.94 14.04
C ASP A 281 -32.33 7.29 13.32
N ALA A 282 -32.21 8.57 12.94
CA ALA A 282 -31.02 9.10 12.26
C ALA A 282 -29.72 9.00 13.09
N THR A 283 -29.79 8.69 14.39
CA THR A 283 -28.60 8.47 15.21
C THR A 283 -27.97 7.10 14.98
N THR A 284 -28.77 6.10 14.59
CA THR A 284 -28.35 4.71 14.39
C THR A 284 -28.43 4.27 12.92
N CYS A 285 -29.25 4.92 12.09
CA CYS A 285 -29.47 4.55 10.70
C CYS A 285 -29.58 5.79 9.78
N LEU A 286 -28.85 5.79 8.67
CA LEU A 286 -29.04 6.72 7.55
C LEU A 286 -29.34 5.90 6.29
N HIS A 287 -30.24 6.34 5.41
CA HIS A 287 -30.61 5.54 4.25
C HIS A 287 -31.22 6.38 3.11
N SER A 288 -31.33 5.78 1.92
CA SER A 288 -31.98 6.37 0.75
C SER A 288 -33.49 6.55 0.96
N ALA A 289 -34.08 7.59 0.35
CA ALA A 289 -35.49 7.93 0.58
C ALA A 289 -36.48 6.82 0.17
N ASN A 290 -36.12 5.95 -0.78
CA ASN A 290 -36.99 4.91 -1.33
C ASN A 290 -36.65 3.48 -0.86
N LEU A 291 -35.90 3.34 0.25
CA LEU A 291 -35.50 2.05 0.84
C LEU A 291 -36.65 1.04 1.00
N VAL A 292 -37.86 1.50 1.34
CA VAL A 292 -39.04 0.62 1.48
C VAL A 292 -39.82 0.50 0.16
N ALA A 293 -39.83 1.56 -0.64
CA ALA A 293 -40.68 1.66 -1.84
C ALA A 293 -40.18 0.74 -2.96
N VAL A 294 -38.87 0.68 -3.20
CA VAL A 294 -38.27 -0.14 -4.27
C VAL A 294 -38.57 -1.63 -4.11
N PRO A 295 -38.27 -2.29 -2.98
CA PRO A 295 -38.60 -3.72 -2.80
C PRO A 295 -40.10 -3.97 -2.72
N THR A 296 -40.92 -2.98 -2.34
CA THR A 296 -42.38 -3.08 -2.41
C THR A 296 -42.86 -3.14 -3.87
N GLU A 297 -42.29 -2.31 -4.75
CA GLU A 297 -42.57 -2.32 -6.18
C GLU A 297 -42.07 -3.60 -6.86
N ALA A 298 -40.87 -4.06 -6.48
CA ALA A 298 -40.29 -5.32 -6.95
C ALA A 298 -41.05 -6.57 -6.46
N GLY A 299 -41.84 -6.44 -5.39
CA GLY A 299 -42.59 -7.55 -4.78
C GLY A 299 -41.74 -8.45 -3.87
N THR A 300 -40.58 -7.97 -3.41
CA THR A 300 -39.63 -8.71 -2.54
C THR A 300 -39.63 -8.23 -1.10
N ILE A 301 -40.37 -7.17 -0.76
CA ILE A 301 -40.39 -6.59 0.59
C ILE A 301 -40.60 -7.64 1.69
N ALA A 302 -39.65 -7.68 2.63
CA ALA A 302 -39.67 -8.53 3.81
C ALA A 302 -39.58 -7.67 5.08
N THR A 303 -40.15 -8.17 6.18
CA THR A 303 -40.13 -7.49 7.49
C THR A 303 -39.82 -8.48 8.60
N PHE A 304 -39.18 -7.99 9.67
CA PHE A 304 -39.09 -8.71 10.94
C PHE A 304 -40.47 -8.78 11.63
N GLU A 305 -40.59 -9.60 12.68
CA GLU A 305 -41.86 -9.74 13.43
C GLU A 305 -42.38 -8.39 13.98
N GLY A 306 -41.48 -7.45 14.28
CA GLY A 306 -41.79 -6.08 14.74
C GLY A 306 -42.26 -5.12 13.65
N GLY A 307 -42.22 -5.53 12.37
CA GLY A 307 -42.62 -4.70 11.22
C GLY A 307 -41.51 -3.80 10.66
N ALA A 308 -40.31 -3.79 11.27
CA ALA A 308 -39.13 -3.19 10.67
C ALA A 308 -38.78 -3.92 9.36
N ILE A 309 -38.29 -3.17 8.36
CA ILE A 309 -37.85 -3.76 7.09
C ILE A 309 -36.67 -4.70 7.34
N ASN A 310 -36.71 -5.88 6.71
CA ASN A 310 -35.56 -6.77 6.63
C ASN A 310 -34.85 -6.49 5.30
N VAL A 311 -33.82 -5.65 5.34
CA VAL A 311 -33.12 -5.18 4.14
C VAL A 311 -32.49 -6.33 3.37
N ALA A 312 -31.76 -7.21 4.06
CA ALA A 312 -31.12 -8.38 3.46
C ALA A 312 -32.11 -9.26 2.68
N LYS A 313 -33.26 -9.61 3.26
CA LYS A 313 -34.29 -10.40 2.56
C LYS A 313 -35.04 -9.62 1.47
N SER A 314 -35.06 -8.29 1.54
CA SER A 314 -35.76 -7.45 0.57
C SER A 314 -34.91 -7.18 -0.68
N TYR A 315 -33.58 -7.04 -0.52
CA TYR A 315 -32.62 -6.62 -1.54
C TYR A 315 -31.63 -7.71 -1.96
N GLY A 316 -31.12 -8.48 -1.01
CA GLY A 316 -30.06 -9.46 -1.24
C GLY A 316 -30.52 -10.76 -1.87
N LEU A 317 -29.55 -11.64 -2.13
CA LEU A 317 -29.77 -13.01 -2.55
C LEU A 317 -30.22 -13.87 -1.35
N GLU A 318 -30.80 -15.04 -1.63
CA GLU A 318 -31.12 -16.01 -0.58
C GLU A 318 -29.86 -16.73 -0.05
N ASN A 319 -28.84 -16.88 -0.91
CA ASN A 319 -27.58 -17.55 -0.60
C ASN A 319 -26.50 -17.12 -1.60
N ASP A 320 -25.39 -16.56 -1.10
CA ASP A 320 -24.28 -16.05 -1.91
C ASP A 320 -23.25 -17.13 -2.30
N GLY A 321 -23.33 -18.33 -1.69
CA GLY A 321 -22.57 -19.50 -2.10
C GLY A 321 -21.75 -20.15 -0.99
N VAL A 322 -21.24 -21.35 -1.28
CA VAL A 322 -20.59 -22.21 -0.27
C VAL A 322 -19.27 -21.63 0.27
N GLY A 323 -18.56 -20.83 -0.53
CA GLY A 323 -17.31 -20.19 -0.08
C GLY A 323 -17.58 -19.09 0.94
N GLN A 324 -18.57 -18.25 0.67
CA GLN A 324 -19.08 -17.21 1.56
C GLN A 324 -19.59 -17.82 2.86
N ASN A 325 -20.49 -18.81 2.77
CA ASN A 325 -21.04 -19.47 3.95
C ASN A 325 -19.98 -20.17 4.80
N THR A 326 -18.93 -20.73 4.17
CA THR A 326 -17.81 -21.35 4.90
C THR A 326 -17.04 -20.31 5.70
N ARG A 327 -16.67 -19.19 5.08
CA ARG A 327 -15.98 -18.09 5.76
C ARG A 327 -16.80 -17.49 6.89
N TYR A 328 -18.11 -17.35 6.71
CA TYR A 328 -19.04 -16.90 7.76
C TYR A 328 -18.93 -17.79 9.00
N VAL A 329 -19.08 -19.12 8.83
CA VAL A 329 -19.02 -20.06 9.94
C VAL A 329 -17.62 -20.11 10.56
N GLN A 330 -16.56 -20.00 9.77
CA GLN A 330 -15.18 -19.93 10.29
C GLN A 330 -14.97 -18.71 11.17
N GLY A 331 -15.37 -17.52 10.71
CA GLY A 331 -15.25 -16.27 11.45
C GLY A 331 -16.05 -16.28 12.76
N HIS A 332 -17.29 -16.72 12.70
CA HIS A 332 -18.15 -16.87 13.87
C HIS A 332 -17.54 -17.81 14.91
N LYS A 333 -17.08 -19.00 14.49
CA LYS A 333 -16.43 -19.96 15.40
C LYS A 333 -15.09 -19.44 15.95
N TYR A 334 -14.33 -18.69 15.17
CA TYR A 334 -13.08 -18.07 15.62
C TYR A 334 -13.32 -17.14 16.82
N PHE A 335 -14.38 -16.34 16.78
CA PHE A 335 -14.82 -15.50 17.90
C PHE A 335 -15.75 -16.22 18.90
N GLY A 336 -15.73 -17.57 18.91
CA GLY A 336 -16.42 -18.37 19.92
C GLY A 336 -17.94 -18.37 19.84
N ASP A 337 -18.53 -18.01 18.70
CA ASP A 337 -19.96 -18.20 18.48
C ASP A 337 -20.32 -19.70 18.44
N ASN A 338 -21.47 -20.05 19.00
CA ASN A 338 -21.91 -21.42 19.22
C ASN A 338 -22.73 -21.98 18.05
N LEU A 339 -22.32 -21.70 16.80
CA LEU A 339 -22.97 -22.27 15.62
C LEU A 339 -22.81 -23.80 15.57
N VAL A 340 -23.93 -24.51 15.40
CA VAL A 340 -24.02 -25.97 15.40
C VAL A 340 -24.42 -26.51 14.02
N ALA A 341 -23.58 -27.37 13.44
CA ALA A 341 -23.89 -28.08 12.21
C ALA A 341 -25.17 -28.92 12.33
N GLY A 342 -26.03 -28.85 11.31
CA GLY A 342 -27.34 -29.49 11.25
C GLY A 342 -28.47 -28.72 11.92
N THR A 343 -28.14 -27.65 12.67
CA THR A 343 -29.12 -26.72 13.27
C THR A 343 -29.00 -25.35 12.62
N ASP A 344 -27.82 -24.73 12.74
CA ASP A 344 -27.59 -23.34 12.32
C ASP A 344 -27.01 -23.26 10.90
N TYR A 345 -26.31 -24.31 10.46
CA TYR A 345 -25.82 -24.44 9.10
C TYR A 345 -25.78 -25.91 8.65
N THR A 346 -25.81 -26.16 7.34
CA THR A 346 -25.71 -27.50 6.76
C THR A 346 -24.42 -27.67 5.96
N LEU A 347 -23.87 -28.88 5.96
CA LEU A 347 -22.70 -29.23 5.16
C LEU A 347 -23.12 -30.10 3.97
N ASN A 348 -22.53 -29.85 2.80
CA ASN A 348 -22.69 -30.73 1.63
C ASN A 348 -21.77 -31.97 1.71
N ASP A 349 -21.84 -32.84 0.70
CA ASP A 349 -21.02 -34.07 0.64
C ASP A 349 -19.49 -33.83 0.60
N LYS A 350 -19.04 -32.60 0.34
CA LYS A 350 -17.63 -32.18 0.38
C LYS A 350 -17.24 -31.51 1.70
N GLY A 351 -18.15 -31.45 2.66
CA GLY A 351 -17.95 -30.77 3.94
C GLY A 351 -18.01 -29.24 3.86
N GLN A 352 -18.42 -28.65 2.73
CA GLN A 352 -18.57 -27.20 2.58
C GLN A 352 -19.90 -26.75 3.16
N VAL A 353 -19.97 -25.52 3.68
CA VAL A 353 -21.21 -24.97 4.22
C VAL A 353 -22.17 -24.64 3.07
N GLU A 354 -23.25 -25.42 2.95
CA GLU A 354 -24.23 -25.31 1.87
C GLU A 354 -25.26 -24.21 2.13
N SER A 355 -25.72 -24.10 3.37
CA SER A 355 -26.71 -23.11 3.79
C SER A 355 -26.52 -22.73 5.25
N ILE A 356 -26.94 -21.51 5.60
CA ILE A 356 -27.03 -20.98 6.96
C ILE A 356 -28.50 -20.67 7.23
N ALA A 357 -29.02 -21.10 8.38
CA ALA A 357 -30.44 -20.99 8.69
C ALA A 357 -30.89 -19.54 8.92
N ASP A 358 -30.05 -18.75 9.58
CA ASP A 358 -30.33 -17.36 9.92
C ASP A 358 -29.03 -16.53 9.95
N PRO A 359 -28.49 -16.14 8.78
CA PRO A 359 -27.25 -15.36 8.72
C PRO A 359 -27.48 -13.95 9.26
N GLN A 360 -26.79 -13.61 10.34
CA GLN A 360 -26.82 -12.31 11.00
C GLN A 360 -25.57 -11.50 10.66
N LEU A 361 -25.73 -10.19 10.46
CA LEU A 361 -24.63 -9.24 10.22
C LEU A 361 -23.75 -9.07 11.47
N PHE A 362 -24.37 -9.13 12.65
CA PHE A 362 -23.69 -8.99 13.94
C PHE A 362 -24.04 -10.15 14.87
N PHE A 363 -23.12 -10.50 15.76
CA PHE A 363 -23.32 -11.55 16.75
C PHE A 363 -22.66 -11.21 18.08
N GLN A 364 -23.07 -11.95 19.11
CA GLN A 364 -22.46 -11.90 20.44
C GLN A 364 -21.35 -12.95 20.50
N PRO A 365 -20.07 -12.55 20.58
CA PRO A 365 -18.98 -13.50 20.59
C PRO A 365 -18.83 -14.20 21.96
N GLY A 366 -18.01 -15.25 22.02
CA GLY A 366 -17.81 -16.07 23.22
C GLY A 366 -16.98 -15.42 24.34
N SER A 367 -16.43 -14.22 24.12
CA SER A 367 -15.58 -13.47 25.05
C SER A 367 -15.86 -11.97 24.91
N SER A 368 -15.41 -11.19 25.90
CA SER A 368 -15.44 -9.72 25.90
C SER A 368 -14.05 -9.14 26.24
N ASP A 369 -12.99 -9.86 25.87
CA ASP A 369 -11.60 -9.56 26.20
C ASP A 369 -10.70 -9.92 25.00
N TYR A 370 -11.12 -9.53 23.80
CA TYR A 370 -10.34 -9.76 22.58
C TYR A 370 -9.19 -8.76 22.49
N THR A 371 -7.97 -9.28 22.31
CA THR A 371 -6.80 -8.44 22.08
C THR A 371 -6.73 -7.99 20.62
N LEU A 372 -5.95 -6.94 20.34
CA LEU A 372 -5.62 -6.55 18.98
C LEU A 372 -5.12 -7.74 18.14
N THR A 373 -4.23 -8.57 18.69
CA THR A 373 -3.73 -9.78 18.03
C THR A 373 -4.86 -10.73 17.63
N ASN A 374 -5.90 -10.90 18.47
CA ASN A 374 -7.04 -11.73 18.11
C ASN A 374 -7.75 -11.19 16.86
N VAL A 375 -7.94 -9.87 16.76
CA VAL A 375 -8.64 -9.26 15.63
C VAL A 375 -7.77 -9.26 14.36
N LEU A 376 -6.49 -8.93 14.47
CA LEU A 376 -5.54 -9.03 13.34
C LEU A 376 -5.55 -10.45 12.75
N ARG A 377 -5.52 -11.49 13.59
CA ARG A 377 -5.52 -12.90 13.16
C ARG A 377 -6.85 -13.39 12.59
N ALA A 378 -7.96 -12.68 12.82
CA ALA A 378 -9.26 -13.07 12.26
C ALA A 378 -9.26 -13.01 10.71
N THR A 379 -8.49 -12.10 10.12
CA THR A 379 -8.30 -11.96 8.66
C THR A 379 -7.54 -13.15 8.04
N ALA A 380 -6.95 -14.00 8.87
CA ALA A 380 -6.19 -15.17 8.47
C ALA A 380 -6.86 -16.50 8.90
N ALA A 381 -8.01 -16.46 9.58
CA ALA A 381 -8.61 -17.65 10.16
C ALA A 381 -8.98 -18.70 9.10
N ARG A 382 -8.83 -19.99 9.43
CA ARG A 382 -9.15 -21.10 8.51
C ARG A 382 -10.03 -22.17 9.15
N GLY A 383 -10.67 -21.83 10.27
CA GLY A 383 -11.57 -22.72 11.00
C GLY A 383 -10.85 -23.80 11.82
N GLU A 384 -9.63 -23.53 12.25
CA GLU A 384 -8.74 -24.44 12.96
C GLU A 384 -9.45 -25.20 14.09
N GLY A 385 -9.36 -26.53 14.06
CA GLY A 385 -9.92 -27.38 15.11
C GLY A 385 -11.44 -27.54 15.08
N THR A 386 -12.11 -27.04 14.03
CA THR A 386 -13.57 -27.15 13.85
C THR A 386 -13.94 -28.11 12.72
N ASP A 387 -15.24 -28.29 12.48
CA ASP A 387 -15.77 -29.05 11.33
C ASP A 387 -15.65 -28.29 10.00
N VAL A 388 -15.23 -27.03 10.03
CA VAL A 388 -14.91 -26.19 8.85
C VAL A 388 -13.41 -25.83 8.79
N ASP A 389 -12.55 -26.71 9.31
CA ASP A 389 -11.10 -26.57 9.26
C ASP A 389 -10.55 -26.82 7.84
N ALA A 390 -10.11 -25.75 7.17
CA ALA A 390 -9.56 -25.81 5.81
C ALA A 390 -8.15 -26.40 5.74
N ASN A 391 -7.46 -26.58 6.87
CA ASN A 391 -6.22 -27.35 6.93
C ASN A 391 -6.49 -28.85 6.87
N ALA A 392 -7.64 -29.28 7.39
CA ALA A 392 -8.10 -30.67 7.31
C ALA A 392 -8.88 -30.98 6.01
N ASN A 393 -9.53 -29.97 5.41
CA ASN A 393 -10.34 -30.13 4.20
C ASN A 393 -10.06 -29.06 3.14
N ALA A 394 -9.27 -29.43 2.13
CA ALA A 394 -8.91 -28.54 1.01
C ALA A 394 -10.09 -28.11 0.10
N ASN A 395 -11.31 -28.64 0.30
CA ASN A 395 -12.49 -28.15 -0.43
C ASN A 395 -13.06 -26.85 0.17
N LEU A 396 -12.63 -26.46 1.36
CA LEU A 396 -13.12 -25.26 2.04
C LEU A 396 -12.38 -24.03 1.54
N TYR A 397 -13.16 -23.01 1.16
CA TYR A 397 -12.61 -21.69 0.86
C TYR A 397 -12.52 -20.92 2.18
N ALA A 398 -11.30 -20.74 2.68
CA ALA A 398 -11.06 -20.13 3.99
C ALA A 398 -10.96 -18.61 3.92
N ILE A 399 -11.06 -17.93 5.08
CA ILE A 399 -10.79 -16.49 5.18
C ILE A 399 -9.33 -16.25 4.81
N GLY A 400 -8.38 -16.79 5.57
CA GLY A 400 -6.97 -16.78 5.18
C GLY A 400 -6.74 -17.74 4.00
N ASN A 401 -6.40 -17.23 2.82
CA ASN A 401 -6.20 -18.07 1.63
C ASN A 401 -5.14 -17.50 0.67
N ASN A 402 -4.85 -18.23 -0.42
CA ASN A 402 -3.76 -17.89 -1.33
C ASN A 402 -4.05 -16.73 -2.32
N ARG A 403 -5.25 -16.15 -2.25
CA ARG A 403 -5.72 -15.04 -3.11
C ARG A 403 -5.84 -13.71 -2.35
N THR A 404 -5.61 -13.72 -1.04
CA THR A 404 -5.54 -12.49 -0.26
C THR A 404 -4.33 -11.67 -0.70
N VAL A 405 -4.50 -10.38 -0.94
CA VAL A 405 -3.48 -9.49 -1.51
C VAL A 405 -2.99 -8.46 -0.52
N GLU A 406 -3.85 -8.07 0.41
CA GLU A 406 -3.52 -7.26 1.57
C GLU A 406 -4.49 -7.56 2.71
N SER A 407 -4.18 -7.05 3.89
CA SER A 407 -5.15 -6.94 4.96
C SER A 407 -4.85 -5.68 5.77
N HIS A 408 -5.89 -4.99 6.18
CA HIS A 408 -5.76 -3.78 6.99
C HIS A 408 -6.77 -3.81 8.15
N ILE A 409 -6.37 -3.24 9.28
CA ILE A 409 -7.18 -3.11 10.49
C ILE A 409 -6.99 -1.71 11.07
N PHE A 410 -8.09 -1.03 11.35
CA PHE A 410 -8.16 0.21 12.10
C PHE A 410 -8.40 -0.08 13.57
N GLN A 411 -7.53 0.44 14.43
CA GLN A 411 -7.72 0.47 15.88
C GLN A 411 -8.10 1.89 16.29
N CYS A 412 -9.40 2.12 16.49
CA CYS A 412 -9.96 3.42 16.86
C CYS A 412 -10.07 3.55 18.38
N ARG A 413 -9.42 4.58 18.92
CA ARG A 413 -9.18 4.76 20.36
C ARG A 413 -9.90 6.01 20.85
N GLU A 414 -10.78 5.83 21.82
CA GLU A 414 -11.66 6.90 22.30
C GLU A 414 -10.87 7.95 23.11
N GLY A 415 -11.25 9.23 22.96
CA GLY A 415 -10.76 10.32 23.81
C GLY A 415 -9.38 10.86 23.45
N LEU A 416 -8.79 10.41 22.34
CA LEU A 416 -7.60 10.99 21.73
C LEU A 416 -7.95 12.04 20.66
N ASP A 417 -6.97 12.83 20.25
CA ASP A 417 -7.09 13.77 19.12
C ASP A 417 -7.32 12.99 17.80
N ASP A 418 -8.16 13.51 16.90
CA ASP A 418 -8.54 12.84 15.64
C ASP A 418 -7.32 12.37 14.81
N GLN A 419 -6.21 13.10 14.88
CA GLN A 419 -4.98 12.74 14.16
C GLN A 419 -4.22 11.56 14.79
N LEU A 420 -4.50 11.24 16.04
CA LEU A 420 -3.84 10.18 16.82
C LEU A 420 -4.77 9.01 17.08
N ALA A 421 -6.07 9.26 17.19
CA ALA A 421 -7.04 8.32 17.72
C ALA A 421 -7.08 6.99 16.98
N THR A 422 -6.76 6.97 15.69
CA THR A 422 -6.73 5.73 14.91
C THR A 422 -5.33 5.34 14.47
N VAL A 423 -4.92 4.12 14.83
CA VAL A 423 -3.75 3.45 14.26
C VAL A 423 -4.22 2.52 13.15
N GLN A 424 -3.65 2.67 11.95
CA GLN A 424 -3.86 1.73 10.84
C GLN A 424 -2.77 0.66 10.89
N TRP A 425 -3.19 -0.58 10.96
CA TRP A 425 -2.36 -1.78 10.93
C TRP A 425 -2.47 -2.39 9.54
N THR A 426 -1.39 -2.41 8.75
CA THR A 426 -1.42 -2.87 7.35
C THR A 426 -0.45 -4.01 7.11
N ALA A 427 -0.91 -5.08 6.47
CA ALA A 427 -0.11 -6.20 5.98
C ALA A 427 -0.20 -6.27 4.45
N LEU A 428 0.92 -6.05 3.76
CA LEU A 428 0.99 -6.05 2.28
C LEU A 428 1.22 -7.45 1.69
N SER A 429 0.37 -8.40 2.08
CA SER A 429 0.19 -9.70 1.43
C SER A 429 -0.97 -10.43 2.14
N ARG A 430 -1.06 -11.76 1.96
CA ARG A 430 -2.02 -12.58 2.70
C ARG A 430 -1.78 -12.44 4.21
N GLY A 431 -2.84 -12.20 4.99
CA GLY A 431 -2.72 -11.96 6.44
C GLY A 431 -2.14 -13.14 7.25
N GLU A 432 -2.15 -14.36 6.72
CA GLU A 432 -1.69 -15.56 7.44
C GLU A 432 -0.19 -15.54 7.75
N PHE A 433 0.66 -15.43 6.72
CA PHE A 433 2.12 -15.38 6.90
C PHE A 433 2.67 -13.97 6.70
N SER A 434 1.97 -12.97 7.25
CA SER A 434 2.38 -11.57 7.23
C SER A 434 2.40 -10.95 8.63
N VAL A 435 2.98 -9.76 8.73
CA VAL A 435 2.94 -8.90 9.93
C VAL A 435 2.29 -7.58 9.55
N PHE A 436 1.41 -7.11 10.42
CA PHE A 436 0.75 -5.82 10.29
C PHE A 436 1.65 -4.72 10.88
N VAL A 437 2.04 -3.77 10.03
CA VAL A 437 2.85 -2.61 10.41
C VAL A 437 1.94 -1.47 10.88
N PRO A 438 2.17 -0.89 12.08
CA PRO A 438 1.37 0.22 12.60
C PRO A 438 1.72 1.55 11.93
N SER A 439 0.70 2.37 11.70
CA SER A 439 0.82 3.70 11.09
C SER A 439 -0.13 4.69 11.75
N TYR A 440 0.37 5.89 12.10
CA TYR A 440 -0.48 7.05 12.42
C TYR A 440 -0.94 7.71 11.11
N SER A 441 -1.77 7.00 10.34
CA SER A 441 -2.08 7.34 8.95
C SER A 441 -2.67 8.73 8.73
N ALA A 442 -3.41 9.29 9.70
CA ALA A 442 -3.90 10.66 9.61
C ALA A 442 -2.77 11.71 9.59
N LEU A 443 -1.61 11.39 10.20
CA LEU A 443 -0.43 12.25 10.25
C LEU A 443 0.58 11.99 9.12
N LEU A 444 0.55 10.81 8.48
CA LEU A 444 1.53 10.49 7.45
C LEU A 444 1.46 11.46 6.28
N THR A 445 2.62 12.02 5.91
CA THR A 445 2.80 12.82 4.68
C THR A 445 3.60 12.10 3.62
N GLU A 446 4.32 11.06 4.00
CA GLU A 446 5.13 10.22 3.11
C GLU A 446 5.30 8.83 3.73
N THR A 447 5.83 7.91 2.92
CA THR A 447 6.22 6.56 3.33
C THR A 447 7.65 6.31 2.87
N ASP A 448 8.39 5.50 3.61
CA ASP A 448 9.77 5.16 3.24
C ASP A 448 9.80 4.34 1.93
N ALA A 449 10.55 4.81 0.94
CA ALA A 449 10.58 4.24 -0.40
C ALA A 449 11.28 2.88 -0.49
N ASP A 450 12.08 2.49 0.50
CA ASP A 450 12.68 1.15 0.54
C ASP A 450 11.58 0.10 0.83
N TYR A 451 10.70 0.38 1.79
CA TYR A 451 9.69 -0.57 2.27
C TYR A 451 8.33 -0.41 1.57
N TYR A 452 8.02 0.82 1.15
CA TYR A 452 6.81 1.21 0.43
C TYR A 452 7.18 1.97 -0.86
N PRO A 453 7.70 1.29 -1.89
CA PRO A 453 8.22 1.95 -3.07
C PRO A 453 7.15 2.72 -3.86
N SER A 454 7.61 3.64 -4.71
CA SER A 454 6.73 4.34 -5.64
C SER A 454 6.08 3.35 -6.62
N VAL A 455 4.99 3.77 -7.28
CA VAL A 455 4.31 2.96 -8.30
C VAL A 455 5.31 2.53 -9.38
N GLU A 456 6.13 3.47 -9.84
CA GLU A 456 7.10 3.20 -10.90
C GLU A 456 8.14 2.16 -10.49
N ALA A 457 8.55 2.17 -9.22
CA ALA A 457 9.49 1.19 -8.67
C ALA A 457 8.85 -0.20 -8.52
N LEU A 458 7.60 -0.27 -8.07
CA LEU A 458 6.84 -1.53 -8.00
C LEU A 458 6.56 -2.09 -9.39
N GLU A 459 6.15 -1.26 -10.35
CA GLU A 459 5.92 -1.66 -11.74
C GLU A 459 7.18 -2.22 -12.40
N ALA A 460 8.35 -1.65 -12.09
CA ALA A 460 9.63 -2.15 -12.57
C ALA A 460 9.98 -3.55 -12.03
N GLY A 461 9.43 -3.94 -10.88
CA GLY A 461 9.62 -5.25 -10.24
C GLY A 461 8.49 -6.26 -10.48
N THR A 462 7.57 -5.97 -11.40
CA THR A 462 6.43 -6.87 -11.72
C THR A 462 6.86 -8.16 -12.42
N ASP A 463 8.12 -8.33 -12.79
CA ASP A 463 8.63 -9.63 -13.22
C ASP A 463 8.70 -10.66 -12.07
N HIS A 464 8.72 -10.20 -10.82
CA HIS A 464 8.76 -11.06 -9.62
C HIS A 464 7.37 -11.55 -9.13
N VAL A 465 6.25 -10.98 -9.61
CA VAL A 465 4.91 -11.43 -9.18
C VAL A 465 4.52 -12.80 -9.74
N GLY A 466 4.95 -13.13 -10.95
CA GLY A 466 4.64 -14.44 -11.56
C GLY A 466 3.19 -14.57 -12.03
N TYR A 467 2.54 -15.70 -11.72
CA TYR A 467 1.18 -16.01 -12.18
C TYR A 467 0.11 -15.62 -11.15
N GLU A 468 -0.79 -14.72 -11.56
CA GLU A 468 -1.96 -14.26 -10.80
C GLU A 468 -3.03 -15.33 -10.52
N SER A 469 -3.00 -16.45 -11.27
CA SER A 469 -3.99 -17.49 -11.09
C SER A 469 -3.40 -18.87 -11.32
N GLU A 470 -3.33 -19.63 -10.23
CA GLU A 470 -2.80 -20.98 -10.24
C GLU A 470 -3.88 -22.04 -10.54
N ARG A 471 -5.19 -21.82 -10.33
CA ARG A 471 -6.35 -22.73 -10.62
C ARG A 471 -6.06 -24.24 -10.65
N ASN A 472 -5.44 -24.81 -9.61
CA ASN A 472 -5.05 -26.23 -9.55
C ASN A 472 -4.10 -26.69 -10.68
N ASP A 473 -3.33 -25.75 -11.23
CA ASP A 473 -2.29 -25.96 -12.23
C ASP A 473 -0.94 -26.07 -11.50
N ALA A 474 -0.51 -27.31 -11.29
CA ALA A 474 0.74 -27.62 -10.61
C ALA A 474 1.97 -26.99 -11.29
N ALA A 475 1.92 -26.70 -12.60
CA ALA A 475 3.04 -26.05 -13.29
C ALA A 475 3.15 -24.57 -12.91
N LYS A 476 2.02 -23.88 -12.75
CA LYS A 476 2.00 -22.48 -12.30
C LYS A 476 2.37 -22.34 -10.84
N VAL A 477 1.86 -23.25 -10.00
CA VAL A 477 2.26 -23.35 -8.58
C VAL A 477 3.79 -23.50 -8.49
N ALA A 478 4.37 -24.45 -9.23
CA ALA A 478 5.82 -24.66 -9.24
C ALA A 478 6.62 -23.47 -9.81
N ALA A 479 6.05 -22.72 -10.76
CA ALA A 479 6.69 -21.51 -11.30
C ALA A 479 6.68 -20.36 -10.29
N ASN A 480 5.57 -20.16 -9.60
CA ASN A 480 5.46 -19.18 -8.52
C ASN A 480 6.37 -19.54 -7.33
N GLU A 481 6.49 -20.83 -6.99
CA GLU A 481 7.48 -21.31 -6.02
C GLU A 481 8.91 -21.01 -6.47
N ALA A 482 9.24 -21.26 -7.74
CA ALA A 482 10.57 -20.97 -8.26
C ALA A 482 10.93 -19.48 -8.13
N LEU A 483 9.99 -18.58 -8.44
CA LEU A 483 10.16 -17.14 -8.19
C LEU A 483 10.31 -16.83 -6.71
N ALA A 484 9.47 -17.41 -5.84
CA ALA A 484 9.57 -17.17 -4.40
C ALA A 484 10.88 -17.68 -3.76
N MET A 485 11.59 -18.58 -4.43
CA MET A 485 12.94 -19.03 -4.03
C MET A 485 14.05 -18.07 -4.47
N GLU A 486 13.78 -17.16 -5.40
CA GLU A 486 14.69 -16.12 -5.87
C GLU A 486 14.54 -14.84 -5.05
N ASP A 487 15.64 -14.10 -4.87
CA ASP A 487 15.60 -12.80 -4.20
C ASP A 487 15.06 -11.73 -5.16
N ALA A 488 14.16 -10.88 -4.68
CA ALA A 488 13.59 -9.79 -5.46
C ALA A 488 14.57 -8.62 -5.64
N ASP A 489 15.74 -8.62 -4.93
CA ASP A 489 16.68 -7.49 -4.88
C ASP A 489 15.97 -6.18 -4.49
N SER A 490 15.03 -6.30 -3.55
CA SER A 490 14.15 -5.22 -3.11
C SER A 490 13.84 -5.35 -1.63
N LYS A 491 13.67 -4.20 -0.98
CA LYS A 491 13.21 -4.11 0.41
C LYS A 491 11.70 -3.97 0.56
N ALA A 492 10.94 -4.00 -0.54
CA ALA A 492 9.50 -3.79 -0.45
C ALA A 492 8.85 -4.88 0.41
N LEU A 493 8.04 -4.45 1.39
CA LEU A 493 7.31 -5.37 2.26
C LEU A 493 6.39 -6.30 1.47
N ALA A 494 5.83 -5.81 0.36
CA ALA A 494 5.00 -6.59 -0.55
C ALA A 494 5.73 -7.82 -1.10
N PHE A 495 6.99 -7.70 -1.51
CA PHE A 495 7.75 -8.81 -2.10
C PHE A 495 8.15 -9.85 -1.05
N VAL A 496 8.70 -9.43 0.09
CA VAL A 496 9.16 -10.37 1.14
C VAL A 496 8.00 -11.20 1.69
N PHE A 497 6.84 -10.57 1.95
CA PHE A 497 5.68 -11.29 2.44
C PHE A 497 4.98 -12.10 1.37
N MET A 498 4.96 -11.66 0.12
CA MET A 498 4.47 -12.48 -0.99
C MET A 498 5.25 -13.80 -1.10
N ASP A 499 6.58 -13.76 -0.98
CA ASP A 499 7.42 -14.95 -1.07
C ASP A 499 7.30 -15.86 0.15
N LEU A 500 7.32 -15.30 1.35
CA LEU A 500 7.03 -16.04 2.59
C LEU A 500 5.70 -16.76 2.49
N ASN A 501 4.65 -16.05 2.07
CA ASN A 501 3.33 -16.61 1.91
C ASN A 501 3.27 -17.70 0.84
N THR A 502 3.91 -17.53 -0.31
CA THR A 502 3.96 -18.57 -1.35
C THR A 502 4.60 -19.85 -0.82
N LEU A 503 5.79 -19.73 -0.20
CA LEU A 503 6.54 -20.90 0.28
C LEU A 503 5.88 -21.57 1.49
N ALA A 504 5.45 -20.79 2.49
CA ALA A 504 4.81 -21.33 3.69
C ALA A 504 3.46 -21.97 3.37
N TYR A 505 2.66 -21.36 2.49
CA TYR A 505 1.37 -21.90 2.10
C TYR A 505 1.49 -23.20 1.30
N ASN A 506 2.41 -23.26 0.34
CA ASN A 506 2.55 -24.45 -0.51
C ASN A 506 3.21 -25.64 0.20
N HIS A 507 4.06 -25.36 1.21
CA HIS A 507 4.71 -26.38 2.05
C HIS A 507 4.11 -26.49 3.46
N ARG A 508 2.84 -26.12 3.61
CA ARG A 508 2.15 -25.91 4.89
C ARG A 508 2.40 -27.00 5.94
N ALA A 509 2.36 -28.27 5.54
CA ALA A 509 2.52 -29.41 6.44
C ALA A 509 3.88 -29.43 7.17
N ASP A 510 4.90 -28.88 6.53
CA ASP A 510 6.28 -28.88 7.01
C ASP A 510 6.73 -27.52 7.53
N THR A 511 6.06 -26.42 7.14
CA THR A 511 6.56 -25.06 7.37
C THR A 511 5.64 -24.17 8.20
N ALA A 512 4.32 -24.36 8.14
CA ALA A 512 3.36 -23.37 8.65
C ALA A 512 3.51 -23.11 10.15
N ASP A 513 3.60 -24.15 10.97
CA ASP A 513 3.72 -24.01 12.43
C ASP A 513 4.97 -23.20 12.83
N GLY A 514 6.11 -23.47 12.19
CA GLY A 514 7.37 -22.77 12.48
C GLY A 514 7.38 -21.32 12.01
N VAL A 515 6.81 -21.06 10.82
CA VAL A 515 6.67 -19.70 10.29
C VAL A 515 5.67 -18.90 11.15
N HIS A 516 4.52 -19.47 11.50
CA HIS A 516 3.55 -18.85 12.41
C HIS A 516 4.18 -18.50 13.75
N ALA A 517 4.89 -19.44 14.38
CA ALA A 517 5.49 -19.20 15.69
C ALA A 517 6.47 -18.00 15.69
N TYR A 518 7.24 -17.83 14.61
CA TYR A 518 8.14 -16.68 14.48
C TYR A 518 7.38 -15.38 14.20
N LEU A 519 6.45 -15.39 13.24
CA LEU A 519 5.68 -14.19 12.88
C LEU A 519 4.74 -13.73 14.00
N ASP A 520 4.18 -14.66 14.79
CA ASP A 520 3.42 -14.35 16.01
C ASP A 520 4.29 -13.64 17.05
N ALA A 521 5.53 -14.12 17.25
CA ALA A 521 6.47 -13.47 18.16
C ALA A 521 6.83 -12.06 17.68
N LEU A 522 7.11 -11.90 16.38
CA LEU A 522 7.40 -10.59 15.76
C LEU A 522 6.21 -9.63 15.87
N GLN A 523 5.00 -10.08 15.52
CA GLN A 523 3.79 -9.25 15.65
C GLN A 523 3.55 -8.83 17.10
N ALA A 524 3.76 -9.74 18.07
CA ALA A 524 3.60 -9.44 19.48
C ALA A 524 4.61 -8.40 19.98
N GLU A 525 5.89 -8.48 19.55
CA GLU A 525 6.90 -7.48 19.89
C GLU A 525 6.63 -6.12 19.24
N ILE A 526 6.15 -6.09 17.98
CA ILE A 526 5.74 -4.85 17.31
C ILE A 526 4.58 -4.18 18.05
N ILE A 527 3.56 -4.94 18.47
CA ILE A 527 2.42 -4.42 19.26
C ILE A 527 2.90 -3.87 20.61
N GLU A 528 3.73 -4.64 21.34
CA GLU A 528 4.29 -4.23 22.63
C GLU A 528 5.11 -2.93 22.51
N GLN A 529 5.85 -2.76 21.41
CA GLN A 529 6.64 -1.56 21.17
C GLN A 529 5.81 -0.38 20.68
N GLN A 530 4.76 -0.63 19.89
CA GLN A 530 3.82 0.40 19.48
C GLN A 530 3.19 1.10 20.70
N ASP A 531 2.86 0.37 21.77
CA ASP A 531 2.35 0.98 23.01
C ASP A 531 3.32 2.00 23.61
N SER A 532 4.64 1.73 23.52
CA SER A 532 5.68 2.64 24.00
C SER A 532 5.86 3.83 23.07
N VAL A 533 5.81 3.61 21.75
CA VAL A 533 5.89 4.69 20.74
C VAL A 533 4.67 5.60 20.81
N ASP A 534 3.50 5.05 21.10
CA ASP A 534 2.28 5.82 21.29
C ASP A 534 2.33 6.70 22.55
N ALA A 535 2.87 6.18 23.65
CA ALA A 535 3.14 6.99 24.82
C ALA A 535 4.04 8.20 24.49
N LEU A 536 5.05 8.04 23.63
CA LEU A 536 5.89 9.15 23.15
C LEU A 536 5.11 10.11 22.25
N MET A 537 4.39 9.59 21.24
CA MET A 537 3.59 10.39 20.31
C MET A 537 2.60 11.31 21.05
N GLN A 538 1.93 10.81 22.08
CA GLN A 538 1.00 11.60 22.89
C GLN A 538 1.68 12.75 23.67
N THR A 539 3.00 12.69 23.89
CA THR A 539 3.75 13.81 24.48
C THR A 539 4.10 14.92 23.49
N MET A 540 4.14 14.60 22.18
CA MET A 540 4.54 15.52 21.12
C MET A 540 3.57 16.69 20.99
N GLN A 541 4.12 17.89 20.78
CA GLN A 541 3.38 19.14 20.67
C GLN A 541 3.55 19.75 19.28
N GLY A 542 2.43 20.05 18.62
CA GLY A 542 2.40 20.66 17.30
C GLY A 542 2.37 19.64 16.16
N ASP A 543 1.67 20.03 15.09
CA ASP A 543 1.35 19.15 13.97
C ASP A 543 2.62 18.72 13.19
N ASP A 544 3.59 19.62 13.01
CA ASP A 544 4.84 19.33 12.30
C ASP A 544 5.66 18.25 13.05
N ALA A 545 5.88 18.41 14.36
CA ALA A 545 6.63 17.44 15.16
C ALA A 545 5.94 16.07 15.23
N ARG A 546 4.60 16.04 15.28
CA ARG A 546 3.81 14.80 15.23
C ARG A 546 3.91 14.13 13.86
N THR A 547 3.90 14.92 12.78
CA THR A 547 4.04 14.44 11.41
C THR A 547 5.42 13.82 11.18
N ASP A 548 6.49 14.52 11.55
CA ASP A 548 7.86 14.02 11.42
C ASP A 548 8.05 12.72 12.24
N PHE A 549 7.54 12.70 13.47
CA PHE A 549 7.58 11.51 14.31
C PHE A 549 6.75 10.36 13.72
N ALA A 550 5.58 10.62 13.13
CA ALA A 550 4.73 9.61 12.51
C ALA A 550 5.40 8.98 11.27
N ASN A 551 5.98 9.80 10.38
CA ASN A 551 6.71 9.33 9.21
C ASN A 551 7.91 8.47 9.65
N LYS A 552 8.70 8.96 10.62
CA LYS A 552 9.85 8.20 11.15
C LYS A 552 9.43 6.91 11.84
N ALA A 553 8.36 6.93 12.64
CA ALA A 553 7.85 5.75 13.32
C ALA A 553 7.41 4.66 12.34
N ASN A 554 6.68 5.04 11.28
CA ASN A 554 6.28 4.11 10.24
C ASN A 554 7.50 3.51 9.51
N ALA A 555 8.49 4.33 9.15
CA ALA A 555 9.71 3.87 8.50
C ALA A 555 10.51 2.88 9.37
N VAL A 556 10.69 3.19 10.65
CA VAL A 556 11.42 2.31 11.59
C VAL A 556 10.65 1.00 11.79
N ALA A 557 9.34 1.05 12.04
CA ALA A 557 8.53 -0.16 12.19
C ALA A 557 8.55 -1.04 10.93
N ALA A 558 8.47 -0.42 9.74
CA ALA A 558 8.55 -1.13 8.47
C ALA A 558 9.93 -1.79 8.26
N GLY A 559 11.01 -1.11 8.62
CA GLY A 559 12.37 -1.66 8.53
C GLY A 559 12.62 -2.84 9.43
N GLU A 560 12.23 -2.73 10.71
CA GLU A 560 12.31 -3.85 11.66
C GLU A 560 11.52 -5.06 11.17
N VAL A 561 10.29 -4.84 10.68
CA VAL A 561 9.46 -5.92 10.13
C VAL A 561 10.11 -6.53 8.89
N TYR A 562 10.66 -5.73 7.98
CA TYR A 562 11.36 -6.22 6.79
C TYR A 562 12.57 -7.08 7.17
N ASP A 563 13.46 -6.58 8.02
CA ASP A 563 14.70 -7.27 8.38
C ASP A 563 14.42 -8.64 9.01
N HIS A 564 13.46 -8.70 9.94
CA HIS A 564 13.04 -9.95 10.54
C HIS A 564 12.33 -10.90 9.56
N ALA A 565 11.46 -10.39 8.69
CA ALA A 565 10.77 -11.20 7.69
C ALA A 565 11.75 -11.74 6.63
N HIS A 566 12.71 -10.93 6.20
CA HIS A 566 13.73 -11.31 5.24
C HIS A 566 14.69 -12.37 5.81
N ALA A 567 15.09 -12.24 7.08
CA ALA A 567 15.85 -13.27 7.78
C ALA A 567 15.09 -14.60 7.85
N LEU A 568 13.81 -14.56 8.23
CA LEU A 568 12.94 -15.74 8.24
C LEU A 568 12.81 -16.38 6.86
N LEU A 569 12.60 -15.57 5.82
CA LEU A 569 12.49 -16.02 4.44
C LEU A 569 13.77 -16.70 3.96
N THR A 570 14.92 -16.15 4.34
CA THR A 570 16.24 -16.74 4.05
C THR A 570 16.39 -18.12 4.67
N GLU A 571 16.01 -18.29 5.94
CA GLU A 571 16.02 -19.58 6.61
C GLU A 571 15.04 -20.58 5.97
N LEU A 572 13.84 -20.12 5.61
CA LEU A 572 12.82 -20.93 4.95
C LEU A 572 13.31 -21.43 3.58
N ARG A 573 13.89 -20.55 2.75
CA ARG A 573 14.50 -20.91 1.46
C ARG A 573 15.63 -21.93 1.64
N ALA A 574 16.46 -21.78 2.67
CA ALA A 574 17.53 -22.73 2.98
C ALA A 574 16.97 -24.12 3.38
N TYR A 575 15.93 -24.16 4.22
CA TYR A 575 15.25 -25.39 4.63
C TYR A 575 14.64 -26.13 3.44
N LEU A 576 13.88 -25.43 2.59
CA LEU A 576 13.26 -26.02 1.40
C LEU A 576 14.33 -26.51 0.39
N SER A 577 15.42 -25.76 0.21
CA SER A 577 16.54 -26.14 -0.66
C SER A 577 17.27 -27.39 -0.16
N ALA A 578 17.36 -27.60 1.15
CA ALA A 578 17.99 -28.78 1.74
C ALA A 578 17.17 -30.06 1.47
N GLY A 579 15.84 -29.94 1.36
CA GLY A 579 14.94 -31.05 1.03
C GLY A 579 14.85 -32.14 2.11
N ASP A 580 15.22 -31.84 3.36
CA ASP A 580 15.07 -32.74 4.51
C ASP A 580 13.88 -32.30 5.38
N PHE A 581 12.72 -32.91 5.12
CA PHE A 581 11.47 -32.68 5.85
C PHE A 581 11.25 -33.67 7.00
N SER A 582 12.32 -34.32 7.49
CA SER A 582 12.19 -35.25 8.62
C SER A 582 11.87 -34.55 9.95
N THR A 583 12.14 -33.25 10.03
CA THR A 583 11.78 -32.36 11.14
C THR A 583 11.09 -31.13 10.55
N PRO A 584 9.92 -30.71 11.06
CA PRO A 584 9.28 -29.47 10.61
C PRO A 584 10.20 -28.27 10.76
N PHE A 585 10.01 -27.26 9.89
CA PHE A 585 10.73 -26.01 9.94
C PHE A 585 10.54 -25.34 11.31
N ALA A 586 11.63 -24.79 11.84
CA ALA A 586 11.63 -23.91 12.99
C ALA A 586 12.74 -22.89 12.80
N SER A 587 12.43 -21.61 12.95
CA SER A 587 13.41 -20.55 12.76
C SER A 587 14.46 -20.55 13.87
N ALA A 588 15.73 -20.33 13.51
CA ALA A 588 16.81 -20.16 14.48
C ALA A 588 16.72 -18.81 15.20
N GLY A 589 16.05 -17.83 14.60
CA GLY A 589 15.74 -16.54 15.21
C GLY A 589 14.63 -16.58 16.26
N LEU A 590 13.96 -17.73 16.48
CA LEU A 590 13.01 -17.90 17.57
C LEU A 590 13.67 -18.51 18.81
N GLY A 591 13.71 -17.73 19.88
CA GLY A 591 14.27 -18.10 21.17
C GLY A 591 13.31 -18.91 22.05
N ALA A 592 13.73 -19.11 23.31
CA ALA A 592 12.89 -19.77 24.29
C ALA A 592 11.64 -18.93 24.63
N GLN A 593 10.57 -19.60 25.08
CA GLN A 593 9.28 -18.96 25.44
C GLN A 593 8.60 -18.19 24.29
N GLY A 594 8.98 -18.39 23.02
CA GLY A 594 8.34 -17.74 21.88
C GLY A 594 8.70 -16.26 21.75
N LYS A 595 9.91 -15.87 22.13
CA LYS A 595 10.47 -14.53 21.94
C LYS A 595 11.55 -14.55 20.86
N LEU A 596 11.73 -13.43 20.16
CA LEU A 596 12.80 -13.34 19.16
C LEU A 596 14.18 -13.40 19.84
N VAL A 597 15.15 -14.00 19.16
CA VAL A 597 16.56 -14.04 19.62
C VAL A 597 17.16 -12.63 19.56
N ASP A 598 16.91 -11.95 18.45
CA ASP A 598 17.21 -10.54 18.24
C ASP A 598 15.87 -9.79 18.38
N PRO A 599 15.62 -9.08 19.50
CA PRO A 599 14.36 -8.37 19.69
C PRO A 599 14.25 -7.15 18.80
N VAL A 600 13.02 -6.78 18.45
CA VAL A 600 12.73 -5.54 17.70
C VAL A 600 13.29 -4.32 18.48
N THR A 601 13.77 -3.28 17.79
CA THR A 601 14.30 -2.04 18.42
C THR A 601 13.45 -0.78 18.20
N TYR A 602 12.33 -0.88 17.49
CA TYR A 602 11.38 0.19 17.17
C TYR A 602 11.17 1.25 18.27
N ALA A 603 10.71 0.86 19.47
CA ALA A 603 10.44 1.82 20.55
C ALA A 603 11.70 2.51 21.07
N SER A 604 12.83 1.80 21.09
CA SER A 604 14.10 2.36 21.57
C SER A 604 14.68 3.38 20.59
N GLU A 605 14.53 3.15 19.30
CA GLU A 605 14.92 4.11 18.25
C GLU A 605 14.02 5.34 18.26
N MET A 606 12.71 5.15 18.38
CA MET A 606 11.79 6.29 18.49
C MET A 606 11.98 7.08 19.79
N THR A 607 12.43 6.42 20.87
CA THR A 607 12.83 7.12 22.09
C THR A 607 14.05 8.00 21.86
N GLN A 608 15.07 7.51 21.15
CA GLN A 608 16.26 8.29 20.80
C GLN A 608 15.89 9.47 19.89
N TYR A 609 15.06 9.22 18.88
CA TYR A 609 14.54 10.27 17.99
C TYR A 609 13.75 11.34 18.75
N ALA A 610 12.84 10.93 19.65
CA ALA A 610 12.04 11.84 20.48
C ALA A 610 12.88 12.69 21.45
N GLN A 611 13.99 12.15 21.95
CA GLN A 611 14.88 12.85 22.86
C GLN A 611 15.78 13.86 22.14
N GLY A 612 15.77 13.85 20.80
CA GLY A 612 16.51 14.78 19.97
C GLY A 612 17.99 14.77 20.32
N ASP A 613 18.59 13.58 20.42
CA ASP A 613 20.05 13.47 20.57
C ASP A 613 20.68 14.35 19.49
N GLU A 614 21.22 15.51 19.92
CA GLU A 614 21.96 16.41 19.07
C GLU A 614 23.01 15.55 18.39
N VAL A 615 22.90 15.35 17.08
CA VAL A 615 23.99 14.76 16.32
C VAL A 615 25.19 15.65 16.60
N GLU A 616 26.15 15.14 17.38
CA GLU A 616 27.26 15.95 17.87
C GLU A 616 27.94 16.58 16.65
N GLY A 617 27.94 17.91 16.58
CA GLY A 617 28.34 18.64 15.39
C GLY A 617 29.79 19.12 15.48
N ALA A 618 30.54 18.92 14.40
CA ALA A 618 31.85 19.53 14.19
C ALA A 618 31.74 20.67 13.16
N THR A 619 32.21 21.87 13.51
CA THR A 619 32.28 22.99 12.58
C THR A 619 33.32 22.73 11.49
N MET A 620 32.91 22.77 10.22
CA MET A 620 33.81 22.76 9.08
C MET A 620 34.25 24.19 8.75
N TYR A 621 35.55 24.45 8.91
CA TYR A 621 36.14 25.73 8.57
C TYR A 621 36.44 25.82 7.08
N ARG A 622 36.05 26.94 6.46
CA ARG A 622 36.31 27.24 5.05
C ARG A 622 37.46 28.25 4.92
N LEU A 623 38.49 27.88 4.17
CA LEU A 623 39.68 28.70 3.95
C LEU A 623 39.92 28.91 2.46
N TYR A 624 40.13 30.15 2.05
CA TYR A 624 40.34 30.55 0.66
C TYR A 624 41.80 30.94 0.39
N ASN A 625 42.39 30.39 -0.67
CA ASN A 625 43.72 30.78 -1.11
C ASN A 625 43.65 31.93 -2.13
N PRO A 626 44.08 33.16 -1.78
CA PRO A 626 44.02 34.29 -2.70
C PRO A 626 44.97 34.16 -3.91
N ASN A 627 45.94 33.23 -3.87
CA ASN A 627 46.94 33.07 -4.93
C ASN A 627 46.54 32.00 -5.98
N SER A 628 45.86 30.94 -5.55
CA SER A 628 45.43 29.85 -6.44
C SER A 628 43.93 29.85 -6.74
N GLY A 629 43.11 30.49 -5.90
CA GLY A 629 41.65 30.46 -5.99
C GLY A 629 41.02 29.18 -5.42
N GLU A 630 41.79 28.38 -4.68
CA GLU A 630 41.34 27.12 -4.08
C GLU A 630 40.67 27.35 -2.72
N HIS A 631 39.75 26.44 -2.36
CA HIS A 631 39.22 26.32 -1.02
C HIS A 631 39.76 25.09 -0.32
N PHE A 632 39.94 25.21 1.00
CA PHE A 632 40.32 24.13 1.90
C PHE A 632 39.29 24.04 3.03
N TYR A 633 38.90 22.82 3.37
CA TYR A 633 37.84 22.54 4.34
C TYR A 633 38.38 21.59 5.41
N THR A 634 38.20 21.95 6.69
CA THR A 634 38.69 21.15 7.79
C THR A 634 37.88 21.32 9.07
N ALA A 635 37.67 20.22 9.79
CA ALA A 635 37.19 20.21 11.17
C ALA A 635 38.27 20.63 12.18
N SER A 636 39.55 20.56 11.79
CA SER A 636 40.69 20.76 12.69
C SER A 636 41.01 22.24 12.88
N ALA A 637 40.75 22.74 14.09
CA ALA A 637 41.16 24.09 14.48
C ALA A 637 42.68 24.31 14.36
N SER A 638 43.50 23.27 14.54
CA SER A 638 44.96 23.38 14.37
C SER A 638 45.34 23.51 12.89
N GLU A 639 44.74 22.70 12.02
CA GLU A 639 45.01 22.73 10.58
C GLU A 639 44.55 24.07 9.98
N ARG A 640 43.40 24.58 10.44
CA ARG A 640 42.94 25.94 10.14
C ARG A 640 44.01 26.99 10.47
N GLN A 641 44.59 26.95 11.68
CA GLN A 641 45.61 27.92 12.09
C GLN A 641 46.89 27.80 11.27
N ASP A 642 47.31 26.59 10.92
CA ASP A 642 48.50 26.36 10.08
C ASP A 642 48.30 26.89 8.65
N VAL A 643 47.10 26.71 8.08
CA VAL A 643 46.73 27.20 6.75
C VAL A 643 46.60 28.74 6.74
N ILE A 644 46.06 29.34 7.80
CA ILE A 644 46.07 30.81 8.01
C ILE A 644 47.52 31.33 8.08
N ALA A 645 48.38 30.67 8.84
CA ALA A 645 49.80 31.04 8.95
C ALA A 645 50.54 30.91 7.61
N ALA A 646 50.07 30.03 6.72
CA ALA A 646 50.56 29.88 5.36
C ALA A 646 50.03 30.97 4.39
N GLY A 647 49.18 31.89 4.86
CA GLY A 647 48.74 33.07 4.11
C GLY A 647 47.39 32.93 3.40
N TRP A 648 46.58 31.93 3.76
CA TRP A 648 45.21 31.78 3.29
C TRP A 648 44.26 32.67 4.08
N THR A 649 43.14 33.06 3.45
CA THR A 649 42.07 33.82 4.08
C THR A 649 41.11 32.87 4.78
N ASP A 650 40.88 33.11 6.06
CA ASP A 650 39.86 32.42 6.87
C ASP A 650 38.48 33.01 6.54
N GLU A 651 37.62 32.23 5.91
CA GLU A 651 36.26 32.66 5.54
C GLU A 651 35.24 32.30 6.63
N GLY A 652 35.69 31.63 7.70
CA GLY A 652 34.87 31.28 8.85
C GLY A 652 34.26 29.89 8.72
N GLU A 653 33.04 29.76 9.24
CA GLU A 653 32.27 28.53 9.21
C GLU A 653 31.67 28.33 7.81
N GLY A 654 31.95 27.18 7.21
CA GLY A 654 31.28 26.73 5.99
C GLY A 654 29.94 26.06 6.32
N TRP A 655 29.97 25.07 7.21
CA TRP A 655 28.81 24.35 7.73
C TRP A 655 29.18 23.57 9.01
N VAL A 656 28.19 22.92 9.64
CA VAL A 656 28.39 21.94 10.71
C VAL A 656 28.13 20.54 10.17
N ALA A 657 29.05 19.61 10.41
CA ALA A 657 28.92 18.21 9.99
C ALA A 657 28.77 17.30 11.22
N PRO A 658 28.08 16.16 11.12
CA PRO A 658 28.10 15.13 12.15
C PRO A 658 29.53 14.70 12.52
N VAL A 659 29.77 14.46 13.81
CA VAL A 659 31.00 13.85 14.32
C VAL A 659 31.09 12.38 13.93
N GLU A 660 29.96 11.68 13.83
CA GLU A 660 29.82 10.32 13.31
C GLU A 660 28.51 10.17 12.50
N SER A 661 28.55 9.41 11.40
CA SER A 661 27.38 8.84 10.70
C SER A 661 27.81 7.62 9.86
N ASP A 662 26.87 6.98 9.18
CA ASP A 662 27.10 5.90 8.22
C ASP A 662 27.57 6.39 6.83
N GLU A 663 27.55 7.71 6.59
CA GLU A 663 27.89 8.33 5.30
C GLU A 663 29.20 9.14 5.39
N PRO A 664 30.38 8.50 5.28
CA PRO A 664 31.67 9.18 5.41
C PRO A 664 32.01 10.07 4.21
N VAL A 665 32.60 11.24 4.48
CA VAL A 665 33.23 12.09 3.46
C VAL A 665 34.75 11.90 3.51
N TYR A 666 35.29 11.26 2.48
CA TYR A 666 36.72 10.98 2.33
C TYR A 666 37.49 12.21 1.86
N ARG A 667 38.67 12.43 2.45
CA ARG A 667 39.61 13.47 2.06
C ARG A 667 40.82 12.86 1.37
N VAL A 668 41.12 13.28 0.14
CA VAL A 668 42.30 12.84 -0.61
C VAL A 668 43.15 14.04 -1.03
N TYR A 669 44.47 13.87 -0.99
CA TYR A 669 45.46 14.93 -1.26
C TYR A 669 46.31 14.61 -2.48
N ASN A 670 46.48 15.56 -3.39
CA ASN A 670 47.33 15.44 -4.55
C ASN A 670 48.74 16.00 -4.26
N PRO A 671 49.77 15.16 -4.10
CA PRO A 671 51.12 15.64 -3.80
C PRO A 671 51.80 16.40 -4.95
N ASN A 672 51.28 16.29 -6.19
CA ASN A 672 51.84 16.93 -7.37
C ASN A 672 51.22 18.31 -7.66
N GLY A 673 49.93 18.48 -7.30
CA GLY A 673 49.16 19.71 -7.51
C GLY A 673 49.01 20.57 -6.26
N GLY A 674 49.08 19.96 -5.07
CA GLY A 674 48.88 20.64 -3.79
C GLY A 674 47.41 20.79 -3.36
N ASP A 675 46.49 20.21 -4.13
CA ASP A 675 45.04 20.27 -3.96
C ASP A 675 44.48 19.13 -3.10
N HIS A 676 43.34 19.39 -2.47
CA HIS A 676 42.54 18.41 -1.73
C HIS A 676 41.21 18.20 -2.43
N HIS A 677 40.71 16.97 -2.37
CA HIS A 677 39.40 16.59 -2.87
C HIS A 677 38.59 15.89 -1.79
N TYR A 678 37.27 16.08 -1.83
CA TYR A 678 36.32 15.58 -0.83
C TYR A 678 35.18 14.85 -1.53
N THR A 679 34.87 13.64 -1.09
CA THR A 679 33.85 12.80 -1.73
C THR A 679 33.26 11.78 -0.78
N THR A 680 31.96 11.51 -0.90
CA THR A 680 31.29 10.36 -0.27
C THR A 680 31.52 9.06 -1.05
N SER A 681 31.98 9.15 -2.31
CA SER A 681 32.20 7.98 -3.16
C SER A 681 33.52 7.29 -2.83
N LEU A 682 33.40 6.07 -2.29
CA LEU A 682 34.51 5.13 -2.14
C LEU A 682 35.23 4.86 -3.47
N GLU A 683 34.48 4.76 -4.57
CA GLU A 683 35.04 4.51 -5.90
C GLU A 683 35.85 5.71 -6.41
N GLU A 684 35.34 6.95 -6.28
CA GLU A 684 36.07 8.17 -6.66
C GLU A 684 37.38 8.30 -5.88
N ARG A 685 37.35 8.03 -4.56
CA ARG A 685 38.54 7.98 -3.71
C ARG A 685 39.56 6.98 -4.25
N ASP A 686 39.16 5.74 -4.48
CA ASP A 686 40.06 4.65 -4.88
C ASP A 686 40.68 4.90 -6.27
N ILE A 687 39.92 5.49 -7.19
CA ILE A 687 40.42 5.92 -8.49
C ILE A 687 41.52 6.99 -8.31
N LEU A 688 41.28 8.03 -7.51
CA LEU A 688 42.26 9.10 -7.27
C LEU A 688 43.54 8.56 -6.62
N VAL A 689 43.41 7.67 -5.64
CA VAL A 689 44.55 6.99 -5.00
C VAL A 689 45.35 6.18 -6.02
N SER A 690 44.68 5.48 -6.93
CA SER A 690 45.35 4.73 -8.01
C SER A 690 46.14 5.62 -8.97
N LEU A 691 45.72 6.89 -9.11
CA LEU A 691 46.38 7.92 -9.91
C LEU A 691 47.52 8.64 -9.16
N GLY A 692 47.83 8.20 -7.94
CA GLY A 692 48.96 8.71 -7.15
C GLY A 692 48.60 9.80 -6.14
N TRP A 693 47.31 10.01 -5.87
CA TRP A 693 46.86 10.82 -4.74
C TRP A 693 47.06 10.05 -3.44
N ARG A 694 47.16 10.78 -2.33
CA ARG A 694 47.26 10.22 -0.98
C ARG A 694 45.89 10.22 -0.33
N ASP A 695 45.45 9.05 0.10
CA ASP A 695 44.30 8.92 1.00
C ASP A 695 44.66 9.48 2.38
N GLU A 696 43.85 10.43 2.87
CA GLU A 696 43.99 11.01 4.20
C GLU A 696 42.92 10.52 5.17
N GLY A 697 42.04 9.61 4.72
CA GLY A 697 40.96 9.02 5.51
C GLY A 697 39.68 9.85 5.50
N ILE A 698 38.85 9.64 6.52
CA ILE A 698 37.58 10.34 6.69
C ILE A 698 37.88 11.75 7.20
N GLY A 699 37.42 12.76 6.45
CA GLY A 699 37.51 14.16 6.87
C GLY A 699 36.41 14.55 7.85
N TRP A 700 35.17 14.13 7.55
CA TRP A 700 33.96 14.28 8.36
C TRP A 700 32.86 13.35 7.80
N TYR A 701 31.64 13.45 8.31
CA TYR A 701 30.49 12.64 7.92
C TYR A 701 29.37 13.49 7.32
N SER A 702 28.53 12.92 6.46
CA SER A 702 27.29 13.54 5.97
C SER A 702 26.17 13.37 6.98
N ALA A 703 25.30 14.37 7.10
CA ALA A 703 24.00 14.23 7.74
C ALA A 703 23.01 13.45 6.85
N GLY A 704 21.82 13.18 7.37
CA GLY A 704 20.70 12.59 6.64
C GLY A 704 20.24 13.47 5.47
N HIS A 705 19.54 12.86 4.51
CA HIS A 705 19.09 13.52 3.27
C HIS A 705 18.04 14.63 3.48
N ASP A 706 17.45 14.69 4.66
CA ASP A 706 16.52 15.72 5.14
C ASP A 706 17.22 16.99 5.67
N ALA A 707 18.55 16.95 5.82
CA ALA A 707 19.32 18.06 6.36
C ALA A 707 19.75 19.09 5.29
N THR A 708 20.65 20.03 5.63
CA THR A 708 21.01 21.13 4.73
C THR A 708 21.93 20.66 3.60
N PRO A 709 21.57 20.78 2.31
CA PRO A 709 22.41 20.30 1.21
C PRO A 709 23.69 21.13 1.04
N VAL A 710 24.80 20.44 0.79
CA VAL A 710 26.08 21.03 0.39
C VAL A 710 26.30 20.78 -1.10
N TRP A 711 26.29 21.86 -1.88
CA TRP A 711 26.47 21.84 -3.34
C TRP A 711 27.95 21.79 -3.70
N ARG A 712 28.28 21.05 -4.77
CA ARG A 712 29.64 20.94 -5.33
C ARG A 712 29.72 21.59 -6.69
N GLU A 713 30.72 22.45 -6.87
CA GLU A 713 31.04 23.07 -8.16
C GLU A 713 32.51 22.87 -8.55
N TYR A 714 32.74 22.49 -9.80
CA TYR A 714 34.06 22.34 -10.38
C TYR A 714 34.42 23.53 -11.28
N ASN A 715 35.64 24.07 -11.13
CA ASN A 715 36.15 25.12 -11.99
C ASN A 715 37.03 24.56 -13.13
N PRO A 716 36.50 24.41 -14.36
CA PRO A 716 37.27 23.89 -15.49
C PRO A 716 38.39 24.83 -15.96
N ASN A 717 38.38 26.10 -15.50
CA ASN A 717 39.35 27.12 -15.90
C ASN A 717 40.49 27.30 -14.88
N ALA A 718 40.41 26.64 -13.71
CA ALA A 718 41.48 26.64 -12.72
C ALA A 718 42.63 25.73 -13.17
N LYS A 719 43.88 26.17 -12.96
CA LYS A 719 45.06 25.36 -13.32
C LYS A 719 45.20 24.07 -12.52
N SER A 720 44.64 24.03 -11.31
CA SER A 720 44.65 22.88 -10.41
C SER A 720 43.35 22.07 -10.42
N GLY A 721 42.30 22.50 -11.13
CA GLY A 721 40.98 21.85 -11.06
C GLY A 721 40.26 22.09 -9.73
N ALA A 722 40.16 23.36 -9.32
CA ALA A 722 39.58 23.75 -8.03
C ALA A 722 38.09 23.40 -7.91
N HIS A 723 37.70 22.88 -6.73
CA HIS A 723 36.31 22.66 -6.35
C HIS A 723 35.86 23.70 -5.31
N ASN A 724 34.55 23.97 -5.30
CA ASN A 724 33.86 24.70 -4.25
C ASN A 724 32.77 23.81 -3.64
N PHE A 725 32.59 23.94 -2.33
CA PHE A 725 31.54 23.30 -1.56
C PHE A 725 30.83 24.36 -0.72
N THR A 726 29.50 24.46 -0.87
CA THR A 726 28.70 25.51 -0.23
C THR A 726 27.29 25.07 0.10
N THR A 727 26.76 25.54 1.24
CA THR A 727 25.34 25.46 1.59
C THR A 727 24.51 26.59 0.96
N SER A 728 25.16 27.62 0.40
CA SER A 728 24.46 28.75 -0.23
C SER A 728 24.10 28.44 -1.68
N TRP A 729 22.80 28.35 -1.94
CA TRP A 729 22.28 28.25 -3.29
C TRP A 729 22.64 29.47 -4.15
N GLU A 730 22.72 30.67 -3.57
CA GLU A 730 23.12 31.87 -4.30
C GLU A 730 24.58 31.84 -4.76
N GLU A 731 25.48 31.29 -3.94
CA GLU A 731 26.88 31.08 -4.31
C GLU A 731 27.00 30.03 -5.42
N HIS A 732 26.33 28.88 -5.28
CA HIS A 732 26.22 27.85 -6.30
C HIS A 732 25.77 28.43 -7.65
N ALA A 733 24.59 29.07 -7.67
CA ALA A 733 24.02 29.65 -8.89
C ALA A 733 24.90 30.77 -9.47
N GLY A 734 25.57 31.53 -8.61
CA GLY A 734 26.52 32.56 -9.00
C GLY A 734 27.75 31.99 -9.73
N LEU A 735 28.36 30.95 -9.19
CA LEU A 735 29.55 30.29 -9.77
C LEU A 735 29.22 29.60 -11.11
N VAL A 736 28.10 28.88 -11.18
CA VAL A 736 27.62 28.26 -12.43
C VAL A 736 27.44 29.32 -13.52
N LYS A 737 26.85 30.47 -13.18
CA LYS A 737 26.69 31.59 -14.11
C LYS A 737 28.03 32.19 -14.58
N LEU A 738 29.08 32.08 -13.77
CA LEU A 738 30.44 32.51 -14.10
C LEU A 738 31.23 31.45 -14.89
N GLY A 739 30.61 30.30 -15.22
CA GLY A 739 31.18 29.26 -16.07
C GLY A 739 31.81 28.10 -15.31
N TRP A 740 31.50 27.93 -14.03
CA TRP A 740 31.78 26.70 -13.29
C TRP A 740 30.77 25.61 -13.64
N SER A 741 31.16 24.35 -13.47
CA SER A 741 30.27 23.20 -13.64
C SER A 741 29.65 22.85 -12.29
N GLY A 742 28.31 22.92 -12.17
CA GLY A 742 27.61 22.41 -10.99
C GLY A 742 27.53 20.89 -11.07
N GLU A 743 27.98 20.19 -10.03
CA GLU A 743 28.06 18.71 -9.99
C GLU A 743 26.99 18.08 -9.09
N GLY A 744 26.05 18.89 -8.58
CA GLY A 744 24.94 18.45 -7.74
C GLY A 744 25.22 18.58 -6.24
N ILE A 745 24.42 17.88 -5.43
CA ILE A 745 24.62 17.77 -3.98
C ILE A 745 25.76 16.79 -3.73
N ALA A 746 26.75 17.19 -2.95
CA ALA A 746 27.86 16.31 -2.57
C ALA A 746 27.60 15.55 -1.26
N TRP A 747 26.96 16.19 -0.29
CA TRP A 747 26.52 15.63 1.00
C TRP A 747 25.58 16.61 1.72
N TYR A 748 25.17 16.28 2.93
CA TYR A 748 24.29 17.10 3.77
C TYR A 748 24.97 17.53 5.08
N ALA A 749 24.63 18.72 5.57
CA ALA A 749 25.12 19.36 6.79
C ALA A 749 24.00 19.48 7.83
N LEU A 750 24.36 19.57 9.12
CA LEU A 750 23.43 19.76 10.24
C LEU A 750 22.74 21.12 10.22
#